data_AF-A0A2V3UAZ4-F1
#
_entry.id   AF-A0A2V3UAZ4-F1
#
_cell.length_a   1.000
_cell.length_b   1.000
_cell.length_c   1.000
_cell.angle_alpha   90.00
_cell.angle_beta   90.00
_cell.angle_gamma   90.00
#
_symmetry.space_group_name_H-M   'P 1'
#
loop_
_entity.id
_entity.type
_entity.pdbx_description
1 polymer ?
#
loop_
_entity_poly.entity_id
_entity_poly.type
_entity_poly.pdbx_seq_one_letter_code
_entity_poly.pdbx_strand_id
1 'polypeptide(L)'
;MERSVIFRDRQELQSSDLGNQQGFARDSIDHVVQDAVTAGVRRYTGFAVTKTGANQVTVSGGRFYANGPVYFKAEDTVIDLFNVMPLLTKKKVAITVYGTTIEVDVQPRDFLVDPETGATEPESVAMEQRRRAEVGSVAGSEAPDPQAPAVDANYLIIAYVTLDPNEVIQVEQVEANRLPSVAGNAAAITDLSNWRNQTGRRIDTVVTDVANIKDSLELYATDDDIRKIWDKFAQIEKDIAQPAAYVLYETDYLLDPATGDPAEAGYSAVHDEGIRFPNAASNLLSPDVLALYNPTDPAIVINSNFILPKFDDTIRLDCTGYTGEINIGEYVFSNTEIVQLTRTRERIRYGETFIVCTNSNYWRLGQYDPISHTLRYNGETFEVVNWQDVQNQQGLRLQHYQVRLKRMFVDTVEENYWDRVTSTATISGQKVAQTFLWAADGWLSAVGLYFSRVAATGNVEVLIAETFLGQPDMNKVLARVTLNRADIQVGTGNASAGLPNIRETKVPIQPTLLKGGQRYALIVNANAQHYLATTTADNAVINGTCFRTTDGGYFLGDLVTDIKLRFYGAQFRSNRATVQFAPYSLVGGVTWVDLTYEANIPAATMLTWEAYVDNRWQPFDPGDNGVDFTVPPAVLQIRAVFTGTKDLMPGIGIGTKSRVLYGRGATAFNWASDNKHLPSGCDNFKIMTRLESFDAGVHTCAVTLKEGSTTHTAVAVQDRIVEGGAIERTSTFALGGNITDYKIKIAGTTASAINPFLVSIIRHYATT
;
A
#
# COMPACT_ATOMS: atom_id res chain seq x y z
N MET A 1 58.11 7.52 -12.15
CA MET A 1 59.36 6.80 -11.87
C MET A 1 59.66 6.94 -10.39
N GLU A 2 59.80 5.82 -9.69
CA GLU A 2 59.98 5.76 -8.23
C GLU A 2 61.45 5.95 -7.81
N ARG A 3 62.39 5.74 -8.74
CA ARG A 3 63.84 5.87 -8.52
C ARG A 3 64.49 6.60 -9.70
N SER A 4 65.57 7.34 -9.46
CA SER A 4 66.31 8.09 -10.48
C SER A 4 67.82 7.97 -10.27
N VAL A 5 68.58 7.87 -11.36
CA VAL A 5 70.05 7.95 -11.35
C VAL A 5 70.46 9.43 -11.33
N ILE A 6 71.38 9.81 -10.44
CA ILE A 6 71.82 11.20 -10.28
C ILE A 6 73.16 11.37 -11.01
N PHE A 7 73.17 12.21 -12.04
CA PHE A 7 74.39 12.62 -12.74
C PHE A 7 74.94 13.92 -12.16
N ARG A 8 76.25 13.99 -11.95
CA ARG A 8 76.95 15.21 -11.50
C ARG A 8 77.89 15.71 -12.59
N ASP A 9 78.15 17.01 -12.56
CA ASP A 9 79.12 17.63 -13.47
C ASP A 9 80.52 17.00 -13.26
N ARG A 10 81.21 16.68 -14.35
CA ARG A 10 82.54 16.00 -14.41
C ARG A 10 82.61 14.56 -13.85
N GLN A 11 81.48 13.87 -13.69
CA GLN A 11 81.47 12.46 -13.31
C GLN A 11 81.73 11.54 -14.51
N GLU A 12 82.54 10.49 -14.33
CA GLU A 12 82.69 9.40 -15.31
C GLU A 12 81.43 8.53 -15.31
N LEU A 13 80.84 8.34 -16.49
CA LEU A 13 79.59 7.59 -16.65
C LEU A 13 79.89 6.09 -16.78
N GLN A 14 79.41 5.29 -15.82
CA GLN A 14 79.51 3.83 -15.92
C GLN A 14 78.34 3.27 -16.74
N SER A 15 78.56 2.17 -17.46
CA SER A 15 77.48 1.48 -18.21
C SER A 15 76.34 1.01 -17.29
N SER A 16 76.65 0.69 -16.04
CA SER A 16 75.69 0.36 -14.98
C SER A 16 74.71 1.49 -14.67
N ASP A 17 75.14 2.76 -14.76
CA ASP A 17 74.27 3.92 -14.50
C ASP A 17 73.17 4.04 -15.56
N LEU A 18 73.51 3.79 -16.83
CA LEU A 18 72.54 3.77 -17.93
C LEU A 18 71.62 2.54 -17.84
N GLY A 19 72.15 1.38 -17.46
CA GLY A 19 71.34 0.18 -17.20
C GLY A 19 70.35 0.39 -16.05
N ASN A 20 70.78 1.03 -14.96
CA ASN A 20 69.93 1.37 -13.82
C ASN A 20 68.82 2.35 -14.19
N GLN A 21 69.10 3.33 -15.06
CA GLN A 21 68.09 4.28 -15.53
C GLN A 21 66.95 3.55 -16.28
N GLN A 22 67.28 2.57 -17.12
CA GLN A 22 66.29 1.76 -17.83
C GLN A 22 65.55 0.80 -16.88
N GLY A 23 66.28 0.17 -15.96
CA GLY A 23 65.71 -0.72 -14.94
C GLY A 23 64.69 -0.02 -14.06
N PHE A 24 65.01 1.16 -13.52
CA PHE A 24 64.10 1.91 -12.66
C PHE A 24 62.83 2.37 -13.38
N ALA A 25 62.94 2.73 -14.66
CA ALA A 25 61.78 3.07 -15.48
C ALA A 25 60.88 1.85 -15.70
N ARG A 26 61.48 0.68 -15.98
CA ARG A 26 60.77 -0.59 -16.16
C ARG A 26 60.05 -1.02 -14.88
N ASP A 27 60.76 -1.05 -13.75
CA ASP A 27 60.20 -1.45 -12.45
C ASP A 27 59.02 -0.56 -12.05
N SER A 28 59.14 0.76 -12.25
CA SER A 28 58.04 1.69 -11.96
C SER A 28 56.78 1.41 -12.78
N ILE A 29 56.93 0.99 -14.05
CA ILE A 29 55.79 0.65 -14.91
C ILE A 29 55.20 -0.70 -14.49
N ASP A 30 56.04 -1.67 -14.16
CA ASP A 30 55.60 -2.99 -13.69
C ASP A 30 54.82 -2.88 -12.38
N HIS A 31 55.26 -2.05 -11.42
CA HIS A 31 54.51 -1.78 -10.18
C HIS A 31 53.14 -1.16 -10.45
N VAL A 32 53.05 -0.15 -11.32
CA VAL A 32 51.76 0.47 -11.69
C VAL A 32 50.80 -0.56 -12.31
N VAL A 33 51.30 -1.43 -13.19
CA VAL A 33 50.49 -2.48 -13.81
C VAL A 33 50.08 -3.56 -12.79
N GLN A 34 50.97 -3.90 -11.86
CA GLN A 34 50.68 -4.86 -10.80
C GLN A 34 49.58 -4.33 -9.88
N ASP A 35 49.69 -3.09 -9.41
CA ASP A 35 48.78 -2.53 -8.41
C ASP A 35 47.43 -2.12 -9.00
N ALA A 36 47.42 -1.52 -10.19
CA ALA A 36 46.20 -0.94 -10.77
C ALA A 36 45.45 -1.88 -11.71
N VAL A 37 46.09 -2.92 -12.24
CA VAL A 37 45.55 -3.71 -13.36
C VAL A 37 45.48 -5.22 -13.07
N THR A 38 46.49 -5.79 -12.43
CA THR A 38 46.68 -7.25 -12.36
C THR A 38 47.04 -7.80 -10.98
N ALA A 39 46.57 -7.19 -9.89
CA ALA A 39 46.90 -7.62 -8.52
C ALA A 39 46.57 -9.10 -8.29
N GLY A 40 47.58 -9.97 -8.42
CA GLY A 40 47.47 -11.42 -8.29
C GLY A 40 46.73 -12.16 -9.42
N VAL A 41 46.37 -11.50 -10.53
CA VAL A 41 45.56 -12.12 -11.61
C VAL A 41 46.15 -11.84 -12.99
N ARG A 42 46.33 -12.89 -13.79
CA ARG A 42 46.79 -12.78 -15.19
C ARG A 42 45.65 -12.37 -16.11
N ARG A 43 45.92 -11.46 -17.03
CA ARG A 43 44.92 -10.93 -17.98
C ARG A 43 45.51 -10.80 -19.39
N TYR A 44 44.64 -10.68 -20.38
CA TYR A 44 45.06 -10.38 -21.76
C TYR A 44 44.24 -9.25 -22.39
N THR A 45 44.83 -8.61 -23.40
CA THR A 45 44.15 -7.70 -24.34
C THR A 45 44.60 -8.02 -25.76
N GLY A 46 43.67 -8.09 -26.72
CA GLY A 46 43.98 -8.57 -28.09
C GLY A 46 43.86 -10.09 -28.16
N PHE A 47 44.76 -10.76 -28.90
CA PHE A 47 44.77 -12.22 -29.06
C PHE A 47 43.42 -12.80 -29.50
N ALA A 48 42.77 -12.15 -30.47
CA ALA A 48 41.54 -12.67 -31.04
C ALA A 48 41.85 -13.97 -31.79
N VAL A 49 41.13 -15.04 -31.46
CA VAL A 49 41.30 -16.35 -32.08
C VAL A 49 40.22 -16.52 -33.14
N THR A 50 40.62 -16.76 -34.38
CA THR A 50 39.71 -16.94 -35.52
C THR A 50 40.03 -18.22 -36.29
N LYS A 51 39.00 -18.89 -36.81
CA LYS A 51 39.17 -20.04 -37.72
C LYS A 51 39.65 -19.53 -39.07
N THR A 52 40.81 -19.99 -39.53
CA THR A 52 41.40 -19.59 -40.82
C THR A 52 41.56 -20.74 -41.80
N GLY A 53 41.35 -21.98 -41.36
CA GLY A 53 41.28 -23.17 -42.22
C GLY A 53 40.51 -24.30 -41.54
N ALA A 54 40.37 -25.45 -42.21
CA ALA A 54 39.72 -26.63 -41.64
C ALA A 54 40.40 -27.07 -40.34
N ASN A 55 41.74 -27.06 -40.30
CA ASN A 55 42.55 -27.53 -39.17
C ASN A 55 43.41 -26.41 -38.56
N GLN A 56 43.11 -25.15 -38.86
CA GLN A 56 43.95 -24.02 -38.50
C GLN A 56 43.14 -22.91 -37.83
N VAL A 57 43.73 -22.37 -36.75
CA VAL A 57 43.26 -21.16 -36.10
C VAL A 57 44.38 -20.12 -36.08
N THR A 58 44.02 -18.86 -36.31
CA THR A 58 44.96 -17.74 -36.24
C THR A 58 44.67 -16.94 -34.98
N VAL A 59 45.73 -16.65 -34.22
CA VAL A 59 45.68 -15.81 -33.02
C VAL A 59 46.30 -14.48 -33.36
N SER A 60 45.54 -13.39 -33.24
CA SER A 60 46.03 -12.07 -33.58
C SER A 60 47.04 -11.51 -32.57
N GLY A 61 47.79 -10.49 -32.96
CA GLY A 61 48.66 -9.75 -32.04
C GLY A 61 47.95 -9.26 -30.76
N GLY A 62 48.68 -9.23 -29.64
CA GLY A 62 48.13 -8.90 -28.33
C GLY A 62 49.16 -8.61 -27.24
N ARG A 63 48.65 -8.31 -26.05
CA ARG A 63 49.42 -8.10 -24.82
C ARG A 63 48.91 -9.00 -23.71
N PHE A 64 49.85 -9.62 -23.02
CA PHE A 64 49.64 -10.50 -21.87
C PHE A 64 50.24 -9.83 -20.63
N TYR A 65 49.44 -9.77 -19.57
CA TYR A 65 49.79 -9.11 -18.31
C TYR A 65 49.90 -10.19 -17.23
N ALA A 66 51.07 -10.27 -16.58
CA ALA A 66 51.31 -11.27 -15.55
C ALA A 66 52.14 -10.67 -14.41
N ASN A 67 51.49 -10.38 -13.28
CA ASN A 67 52.12 -9.94 -12.03
C ASN A 67 53.02 -8.70 -12.20
N GLY A 68 52.58 -7.72 -12.99
CA GLY A 68 53.34 -6.50 -13.32
C GLY A 68 53.88 -6.50 -14.75
N PRO A 69 54.81 -7.41 -15.13
CA PRO A 69 55.35 -7.47 -16.47
C PRO A 69 54.29 -7.59 -17.59
N VAL A 70 54.48 -6.75 -18.62
CA VAL A 70 53.71 -6.79 -19.87
C VAL A 70 54.53 -7.49 -20.95
N TYR A 71 53.97 -8.56 -21.49
CA TYR A 71 54.52 -9.32 -22.61
C TYR A 71 53.70 -9.01 -23.86
N PHE A 72 54.36 -8.73 -24.99
CA PHE A 72 53.64 -8.41 -26.22
C PHE A 72 54.04 -9.32 -27.36
N LYS A 73 53.08 -9.57 -28.26
CA LYS A 73 53.31 -10.19 -29.57
C LYS A 73 52.58 -9.36 -30.60
N ALA A 74 53.31 -8.79 -31.55
CA ALA A 74 52.73 -7.90 -32.56
C ALA A 74 52.20 -8.67 -33.79
N GLU A 75 52.78 -9.84 -34.06
CA GLU A 75 52.50 -10.65 -35.23
C GLU A 75 51.44 -11.72 -34.92
N ASP A 76 50.64 -12.03 -35.93
CA ASP A 76 49.66 -13.09 -35.88
C ASP A 76 50.35 -14.47 -35.86
N THR A 77 49.85 -15.37 -35.03
CA THR A 77 50.37 -16.74 -34.91
C THR A 77 49.35 -17.72 -35.45
N VAL A 78 49.72 -18.47 -36.49
CA VAL A 78 48.91 -19.58 -37.00
C VAL A 78 49.23 -20.83 -36.21
N ILE A 79 48.20 -21.46 -35.64
CA ILE A 79 48.31 -22.72 -34.92
C ILE A 79 47.67 -23.80 -35.77
N ASP A 80 48.48 -24.79 -36.14
CA ASP A 80 48.00 -25.99 -36.81
C ASP A 80 47.52 -27.02 -35.77
N LEU A 81 46.26 -27.43 -35.91
CA LEU A 81 45.58 -28.37 -35.03
C LEU A 81 45.45 -29.76 -35.66
N PHE A 82 46.04 -30.01 -36.83
CA PHE A 82 45.96 -31.30 -37.53
C PHE A 82 46.41 -32.49 -36.65
N ASN A 83 47.55 -32.34 -35.96
CA ASN A 83 48.10 -33.41 -35.12
C ASN A 83 47.25 -33.71 -33.86
N VAL A 84 46.30 -32.84 -33.52
CA VAL A 84 45.46 -32.98 -32.33
C VAL A 84 43.99 -33.28 -32.66
N MET A 85 43.64 -33.48 -33.94
CA MET A 85 42.28 -33.82 -34.35
C MET A 85 41.79 -35.12 -33.69
N PRO A 86 40.50 -35.21 -33.32
CA PRO A 86 39.89 -36.44 -32.82
C PRO A 86 39.72 -37.48 -33.95
N LEU A 87 39.68 -38.76 -33.59
CA LEU A 87 39.55 -39.85 -34.59
C LEU A 87 38.09 -40.21 -34.91
N LEU A 88 37.18 -40.08 -33.93
CA LEU A 88 35.81 -40.61 -34.00
C LEU A 88 34.75 -39.60 -33.55
N THR A 89 35.03 -38.78 -32.53
CA THR A 89 34.06 -37.87 -31.91
C THR A 89 34.61 -36.44 -31.85
N LYS A 90 34.40 -35.68 -30.75
CA LYS A 90 34.81 -34.28 -30.63
C LYS A 90 35.93 -34.14 -29.59
N LYS A 91 36.70 -33.06 -29.71
CA LYS A 91 37.76 -32.71 -28.74
C LYS A 91 37.83 -31.19 -28.56
N LYS A 92 38.01 -30.73 -27.31
CA LYS A 92 38.30 -29.31 -27.03
C LYS A 92 39.80 -29.10 -26.88
N VAL A 93 40.29 -28.04 -27.50
CA VAL A 93 41.67 -27.56 -27.39
C VAL A 93 41.64 -26.17 -26.76
N ALA A 94 42.40 -25.98 -25.69
CA ALA A 94 42.61 -24.66 -25.11
C ALA A 94 43.76 -23.97 -25.83
N ILE A 95 43.51 -22.74 -26.31
CA ILE A 95 44.56 -21.85 -26.77
C ILE A 95 45.02 -21.03 -25.58
N THR A 96 46.33 -21.03 -25.37
CA THR A 96 46.96 -20.47 -24.17
C THR A 96 48.03 -19.46 -24.53
N VAL A 97 48.28 -18.51 -23.62
CA VAL A 97 49.37 -17.53 -23.72
C VAL A 97 50.23 -17.58 -22.47
N TYR A 98 51.54 -17.42 -22.63
CA TYR A 98 52.52 -17.32 -21.54
C TYR A 98 53.63 -16.34 -21.93
N GLY A 99 54.34 -15.81 -20.94
CA GLY A 99 55.37 -14.79 -21.14
C GLY A 99 56.78 -15.36 -21.05
N THR A 100 57.66 -14.95 -21.97
CA THR A 100 59.10 -15.23 -21.91
C THR A 100 59.89 -13.95 -22.16
N THR A 101 61.13 -13.92 -21.67
CA THR A 101 62.08 -12.84 -21.99
C THR A 101 63.10 -13.41 -22.94
N ILE A 102 63.29 -12.76 -24.08
CA ILE A 102 64.25 -13.17 -25.11
C ILE A 102 65.22 -12.03 -25.39
N GLU A 103 66.46 -12.38 -25.72
CA GLU A 103 67.45 -11.43 -26.24
C GLU A 103 67.48 -11.56 -27.76
N VAL A 104 67.29 -10.44 -28.44
CA VAL A 104 67.17 -10.33 -29.90
C VAL A 104 68.09 -9.20 -30.39
N ASP A 105 68.12 -8.96 -31.70
CA ASP A 105 68.98 -7.95 -32.32
C ASP A 105 70.48 -8.22 -32.09
N VAL A 106 70.96 -9.38 -32.58
CA VAL A 106 72.37 -9.76 -32.50
C VAL A 106 73.19 -8.92 -33.48
N GLN A 107 74.13 -8.15 -32.94
CA GLN A 107 74.99 -7.25 -33.70
C GLN A 107 76.45 -7.48 -33.30
N PRO A 108 77.41 -7.33 -34.24
CA PRO A 108 78.82 -7.36 -33.90
C PRO A 108 79.20 -6.12 -33.08
N ARG A 109 79.90 -6.33 -31.96
CA ARG A 109 80.42 -5.28 -31.08
C ARG A 109 81.89 -5.54 -30.78
N ASP A 110 82.70 -4.48 -30.81
CA ASP A 110 84.11 -4.56 -30.47
C ASP A 110 84.27 -4.48 -28.94
N PHE A 111 84.91 -5.49 -28.35
CA PHE A 111 85.26 -5.54 -26.93
C PHE A 111 86.76 -5.27 -26.75
N LEU A 112 87.11 -4.50 -25.73
CA LEU A 112 88.51 -4.22 -25.39
C LEU A 112 89.10 -5.43 -24.64
N VAL A 113 90.12 -6.07 -25.22
CA VAL A 113 90.76 -7.27 -24.65
C VAL A 113 91.98 -6.90 -23.80
N ASP A 114 92.70 -5.85 -24.19
CA ASP A 114 93.88 -5.36 -23.47
C ASP A 114 93.82 -3.83 -23.29
N PRO A 115 93.69 -3.34 -22.04
CA PRO A 115 93.58 -1.92 -21.75
C PRO A 115 94.90 -1.14 -21.91
N GLU A 116 96.07 -1.78 -21.92
CA GLU A 116 97.36 -1.10 -22.08
C GLU A 116 97.75 -0.90 -23.56
N THR A 117 97.34 -1.81 -24.45
CA THR A 117 97.65 -1.76 -25.89
C THR A 117 96.50 -1.27 -26.77
N GLY A 118 95.28 -1.20 -26.23
CA GLY A 118 94.08 -0.76 -26.97
C GLY A 118 93.56 -1.81 -27.96
N ALA A 119 93.97 -3.07 -27.83
CA ALA A 119 93.53 -4.15 -28.71
C ALA A 119 92.05 -4.50 -28.47
N THR A 120 91.28 -4.59 -29.55
CA THR A 120 89.85 -4.94 -29.52
C THR A 120 89.56 -6.18 -30.34
N GLU A 121 88.60 -6.99 -29.89
CA GLU A 121 88.09 -8.17 -30.60
C GLU A 121 86.57 -8.05 -30.81
N PRO A 122 86.06 -8.32 -32.04
CA PRO A 122 84.64 -8.29 -32.30
C PRO A 122 83.94 -9.56 -31.78
N GLU A 123 82.94 -9.39 -30.92
CA GLU A 123 82.03 -10.46 -30.50
C GLU A 123 80.60 -10.17 -30.98
N SER A 124 79.84 -11.22 -31.31
CA SER A 124 78.43 -11.09 -31.68
C SER A 124 77.55 -11.17 -30.43
N VAL A 125 76.91 -10.06 -30.07
CA VAL A 125 76.14 -9.94 -28.83
C VAL A 125 74.74 -9.40 -29.14
N ALA A 126 73.73 -9.91 -28.42
CA ALA A 126 72.36 -9.43 -28.52
C ALA A 126 72.21 -8.04 -27.88
N MET A 127 71.57 -7.10 -28.59
CA MET A 127 71.48 -5.70 -28.17
C MET A 127 70.09 -5.31 -27.64
N GLU A 128 69.07 -6.17 -27.79
CA GLU A 128 67.71 -5.90 -27.33
C GLU A 128 67.20 -7.02 -26.42
N GLN A 129 66.72 -6.68 -25.23
CA GLN A 129 65.97 -7.62 -24.38
C GLN A 129 64.46 -7.35 -24.47
N ARG A 130 63.71 -8.33 -24.97
CA ARG A 130 62.28 -8.21 -25.27
C ARG A 130 61.43 -9.16 -24.41
N ARG A 131 60.38 -8.63 -23.78
CA ARG A 131 59.32 -9.43 -23.14
C ARG A 131 58.31 -9.85 -24.19
N ARG A 132 58.40 -11.10 -24.64
CA ARG A 132 57.57 -11.66 -25.70
C ARG A 132 56.48 -12.54 -25.10
N ALA A 133 55.26 -12.41 -25.62
CA ALA A 133 54.21 -13.36 -25.34
C ALA A 133 54.29 -14.51 -26.34
N GLU A 134 54.17 -15.74 -25.86
CA GLU A 134 54.09 -16.94 -26.69
C GLU A 134 52.73 -17.58 -26.57
N VAL A 135 52.26 -18.13 -27.69
CA VAL A 135 50.94 -18.76 -27.81
C VAL A 135 51.15 -20.25 -28.03
N GLY A 136 50.42 -21.08 -27.29
CA GLY A 136 50.45 -22.53 -27.39
C GLY A 136 49.06 -23.13 -27.39
N SER A 137 48.97 -24.41 -27.69
CA SER A 137 47.73 -25.19 -27.64
C SER A 137 47.87 -26.36 -26.66
N VAL A 138 46.82 -26.61 -25.90
CA VAL A 138 46.70 -27.75 -24.98
C VAL A 138 45.47 -28.55 -25.38
N ALA A 139 45.66 -29.78 -25.84
CA ALA A 139 44.57 -30.63 -26.29
C ALA A 139 43.96 -31.42 -25.13
N GLY A 140 42.62 -31.50 -25.10
CA GLY A 140 41.88 -32.34 -24.15
C GLY A 140 41.67 -33.77 -24.60
N SER A 141 40.91 -34.52 -23.80
CA SER A 141 40.47 -35.87 -24.15
C SER A 141 39.33 -35.84 -25.17
N GLU A 142 39.28 -36.85 -26.02
CA GLU A 142 38.20 -37.05 -26.99
C GLU A 142 36.94 -37.59 -26.28
N ALA A 143 35.78 -36.98 -26.57
CA ALA A 143 34.48 -37.39 -26.02
C ALA A 143 33.31 -36.87 -26.89
N PRO A 144 32.12 -37.50 -26.82
CA PRO A 144 30.91 -36.97 -27.47
C PRO A 144 30.52 -35.57 -26.99
N ASP A 145 30.76 -35.28 -25.70
CA ASP A 145 30.64 -33.95 -25.09
C ASP A 145 31.98 -33.54 -24.45
N PRO A 146 32.91 -32.94 -25.23
CA PRO A 146 34.26 -32.68 -24.79
C PRO A 146 34.33 -31.57 -23.74
N GLN A 147 34.98 -31.88 -22.61
CA GLN A 147 35.24 -30.94 -21.54
C GLN A 147 36.50 -30.10 -21.81
N ALA A 148 36.59 -28.94 -21.15
CA ALA A 148 37.77 -28.08 -21.25
C ALA A 148 39.00 -28.79 -20.66
N PRO A 149 40.16 -28.76 -21.34
CA PRO A 149 41.38 -29.39 -20.82
C PRO A 149 41.89 -28.65 -19.58
N ALA A 150 42.50 -29.40 -18.64
CA ALA A 150 43.25 -28.82 -17.54
C ALA A 150 44.53 -28.17 -18.07
N VAL A 151 44.79 -26.92 -17.66
CA VAL A 151 45.94 -26.13 -18.09
C VAL A 151 46.75 -25.76 -16.85
N ASP A 152 48.08 -25.85 -16.95
CA ASP A 152 48.99 -25.50 -15.86
C ASP A 152 48.85 -24.02 -15.47
N ALA A 153 49.05 -23.72 -14.19
CA ALA A 153 48.88 -22.38 -13.64
C ALA A 153 49.75 -21.32 -14.33
N ASN A 154 50.83 -21.66 -15.05
CA ASN A 154 51.67 -20.71 -15.76
C ASN A 154 51.09 -20.20 -17.08
N TYR A 155 50.08 -20.88 -17.63
CA TYR A 155 49.45 -20.52 -18.89
C TYR A 155 48.10 -19.85 -18.64
N LEU A 156 47.80 -18.79 -19.41
CA LEU A 156 46.47 -18.16 -19.40
C LEU A 156 45.67 -18.61 -20.62
N ILE A 157 44.45 -19.10 -20.41
CA ILE A 157 43.55 -19.52 -21.50
C ILE A 157 42.93 -18.29 -22.14
N ILE A 158 43.04 -18.18 -23.47
CA ILE A 158 42.46 -17.08 -24.25
C ILE A 158 41.22 -17.53 -25.04
N ALA A 159 41.16 -18.79 -25.47
CA ALA A 159 40.02 -19.34 -26.19
C ALA A 159 39.93 -20.87 -26.06
N TYR A 160 38.73 -21.40 -26.22
CA TYR A 160 38.47 -22.83 -26.44
C TYR A 160 38.08 -23.07 -27.88
N VAL A 161 38.74 -24.05 -28.51
CA VAL A 161 38.47 -24.47 -29.88
C VAL A 161 37.91 -25.89 -29.84
N THR A 162 36.72 -26.08 -30.40
CA THR A 162 36.09 -27.40 -30.50
C THR A 162 36.35 -27.98 -31.89
N LEU A 163 36.92 -29.18 -31.92
CA LEU A 163 37.27 -29.94 -33.12
C LEU A 163 36.36 -31.16 -33.29
N ASP A 164 36.04 -31.50 -34.53
CA ASP A 164 35.59 -32.84 -34.96
C ASP A 164 36.65 -33.51 -35.84
N PRO A 165 36.44 -34.75 -36.36
CA PRO A 165 37.46 -35.45 -37.14
C PRO A 165 37.79 -34.79 -38.48
N ASN A 166 37.00 -33.80 -38.93
CA ASN A 166 37.13 -33.19 -40.25
C ASN A 166 37.54 -31.71 -40.19
N GLU A 167 37.12 -30.97 -39.15
CA GLU A 167 37.40 -29.54 -39.03
C GLU A 167 37.23 -28.94 -37.61
N VAL A 168 37.63 -27.68 -37.49
CA VAL A 168 37.27 -26.77 -36.38
C VAL A 168 35.80 -26.41 -36.47
N ILE A 169 34.99 -26.80 -35.48
CA ILE A 169 33.56 -26.49 -35.43
C ILE A 169 33.31 -25.09 -34.86
N GLN A 170 33.96 -24.77 -33.75
CA GLN A 170 33.66 -23.57 -32.97
C GLN A 170 34.90 -23.03 -32.28
N VAL A 171 35.02 -21.70 -32.26
CA VAL A 171 36.01 -20.97 -31.48
C VAL A 171 35.27 -20.09 -30.48
N GLU A 172 35.53 -20.26 -29.20
CA GLU A 172 34.94 -19.52 -28.10
C GLU A 172 36.03 -18.74 -27.36
N GLN A 173 35.97 -17.41 -27.39
CA GLN A 173 36.93 -16.56 -26.70
C GLN A 173 36.58 -16.46 -25.21
N VAL A 174 37.58 -16.58 -24.33
CA VAL A 174 37.36 -16.51 -22.87
C VAL A 174 37.39 -15.06 -22.42
N GLU A 175 36.23 -14.39 -22.48
CA GLU A 175 36.09 -12.98 -22.08
C GLU A 175 36.37 -12.76 -20.58
N ALA A 176 36.14 -13.78 -19.74
CA ALA A 176 36.42 -13.70 -18.30
C ALA A 176 37.89 -13.43 -17.97
N ASN A 177 38.83 -13.81 -18.87
CA ASN A 177 40.28 -13.59 -18.72
C ASN A 177 40.76 -12.31 -19.41
N ARG A 178 39.88 -11.63 -20.15
CA ARG A 178 40.19 -10.36 -20.81
C ARG A 178 40.24 -9.23 -19.78
N LEU A 179 41.09 -8.24 -20.04
CA LEU A 179 41.10 -7.00 -19.25
C LEU A 179 40.03 -6.03 -19.78
N PRO A 180 39.06 -5.59 -18.96
CA PRO A 180 38.07 -4.60 -19.36
C PRO A 180 38.68 -3.20 -19.50
N SER A 181 38.09 -2.37 -20.36
CA SER A 181 38.48 -0.96 -20.49
C SER A 181 37.83 -0.12 -19.38
N VAL A 182 38.43 1.04 -19.06
CA VAL A 182 37.87 2.00 -18.09
C VAL A 182 36.45 2.44 -18.48
N ALA A 183 36.19 2.62 -19.78
CA ALA A 183 34.86 2.95 -20.29
C ALA A 183 33.84 1.81 -20.06
N GLY A 184 34.27 0.54 -20.22
CA GLY A 184 33.44 -0.62 -19.92
C GLY A 184 33.05 -0.70 -18.44
N ASN A 185 34.01 -0.41 -17.55
CA ASN A 185 33.74 -0.36 -16.11
C ASN A 185 32.75 0.76 -15.73
N ALA A 186 32.87 1.95 -16.35
CA ALA A 186 31.93 3.06 -16.11
C ALA A 186 30.50 2.75 -16.55
N ALA A 187 30.33 2.04 -17.68
CA ALA A 187 29.03 1.56 -18.14
C ALA A 187 28.41 0.57 -17.13
N ALA A 188 29.18 -0.43 -16.70
CA ALA A 188 28.72 -1.41 -15.71
C ALA A 188 28.30 -0.77 -14.36
N ILE A 189 29.03 0.25 -13.89
CA ILE A 189 28.70 1.00 -12.67
C ILE A 189 27.39 1.80 -12.84
N THR A 190 27.16 2.36 -14.03
CA THR A 190 25.92 3.08 -14.35
C THR A 190 24.72 2.13 -14.35
N ASP A 191 24.86 0.96 -14.96
CA ASP A 191 23.82 -0.07 -15.00
C ASP A 191 23.48 -0.58 -13.59
N LEU A 192 24.50 -0.83 -12.76
CA LEU A 192 24.32 -1.19 -11.35
C LEU A 192 23.57 -0.11 -10.56
N SER A 193 23.89 1.16 -10.79
CA SER A 193 23.23 2.29 -10.13
C SER A 193 21.76 2.42 -10.54
N ASN A 194 21.46 2.23 -11.82
CA ASN A 194 20.09 2.22 -12.33
C ASN A 194 19.28 1.05 -11.75
N TRP A 195 19.86 -0.15 -11.72
CA TRP A 195 19.24 -1.33 -11.11
C TRP A 195 18.96 -1.12 -9.62
N ARG A 196 19.91 -0.52 -8.88
CA ARG A 196 19.73 -0.20 -7.45
C ARG A 196 18.60 0.81 -7.24
N ASN A 197 18.50 1.85 -8.05
CA ASN A 197 17.44 2.86 -7.93
C ASN A 197 16.05 2.30 -8.24
N GLN A 198 15.95 1.30 -9.13
CA GLN A 198 14.68 0.63 -9.44
C GLN A 198 14.31 -0.40 -8.34
N THR A 199 15.28 -1.20 -7.89
CA THR A 199 15.05 -2.25 -6.89
C THR A 199 14.83 -1.69 -5.49
N GLY A 200 15.58 -0.66 -5.07
CA GLY A 200 15.42 -0.04 -3.75
C GLY A 200 14.00 0.48 -3.50
N ARG A 201 13.41 1.14 -4.51
CA ARG A 201 12.02 1.61 -4.47
C ARG A 201 10.98 0.49 -4.33
N ARG A 202 11.29 -0.73 -4.76
CA ARG A 202 10.40 -1.91 -4.64
C ARG A 202 10.58 -2.65 -3.31
N ILE A 203 11.76 -2.58 -2.70
CA ILE A 203 12.01 -3.20 -1.38
C ILE A 203 11.29 -2.42 -0.28
N ASP A 204 11.29 -1.08 -0.36
CA ASP A 204 10.60 -0.23 0.62
C ASP A 204 9.07 -0.46 0.62
N THR A 205 8.48 -0.82 -0.53
CA THR A 205 7.04 -1.11 -0.64
C THR A 205 6.67 -2.48 -0.07
N VAL A 206 7.54 -3.48 -0.17
CA VAL A 206 7.29 -4.85 0.33
C VAL A 206 7.04 -4.88 1.84
N VAL A 207 7.63 -3.96 2.62
CA VAL A 207 7.37 -3.86 4.07
C VAL A 207 5.92 -3.48 4.34
N THR A 208 5.33 -2.63 3.49
CA THR A 208 3.92 -2.24 3.60
C THR A 208 3.01 -3.38 3.14
N ASP A 209 3.35 -4.07 2.05
CA ASP A 209 2.57 -5.22 1.55
C ASP A 209 2.53 -6.40 2.53
N VAL A 210 3.63 -6.68 3.24
CA VAL A 210 3.68 -7.73 4.27
C VAL A 210 2.80 -7.38 5.47
N ALA A 211 2.68 -6.11 5.84
CA ALA A 211 1.74 -5.67 6.87
C ALA A 211 0.29 -5.92 6.42
N ASN A 212 -0.04 -5.58 5.17
CA ASN A 212 -1.36 -5.82 4.59
C ASN A 212 -1.73 -7.33 4.54
N ILE A 213 -0.76 -8.21 4.26
CA ILE A 213 -0.97 -9.68 4.25
C ILE A 213 -1.21 -10.21 5.66
N LYS A 214 -0.50 -9.68 6.66
CA LYS A 214 -0.70 -10.05 8.06
C LYS A 214 -2.13 -9.72 8.51
N ASP A 215 -2.63 -8.53 8.20
CA ASP A 215 -3.99 -8.12 8.56
C ASP A 215 -5.05 -8.97 7.83
N SER A 216 -4.79 -9.35 6.56
CA SER A 216 -5.66 -10.28 5.83
C SER A 216 -5.71 -11.69 6.42
N LEU A 217 -4.65 -12.15 7.11
CA LEU A 217 -4.63 -13.46 7.79
C LEU A 217 -5.47 -13.45 9.08
N GLU A 218 -5.81 -12.29 9.65
CA GLU A 218 -6.69 -12.21 10.82
C GLU A 218 -8.18 -12.43 10.48
N LEU A 219 -8.54 -12.48 9.19
CA LEU A 219 -9.91 -12.71 8.70
C LEU A 219 -10.38 -14.18 8.71
N TYR A 220 -9.51 -15.14 9.04
CA TYR A 220 -9.90 -16.56 9.13
C TYR A 220 -10.75 -16.83 10.38
N ALA A 221 -11.70 -17.77 10.25
CA ALA A 221 -12.66 -18.12 11.31
C ALA A 221 -11.92 -18.48 12.62
N THR A 222 -12.23 -17.70 13.66
CA THR A 222 -11.59 -17.85 14.97
C THR A 222 -12.25 -18.99 15.76
N ASP A 223 -11.53 -19.55 16.74
CA ASP A 223 -12.06 -20.59 17.64
C ASP A 223 -13.36 -20.14 18.37
N ASP A 224 -13.55 -18.83 18.52
CA ASP A 224 -14.76 -18.20 19.05
C ASP A 224 -16.00 -18.39 18.14
N ASP A 225 -15.82 -18.37 16.82
CA ASP A 225 -16.93 -18.59 15.88
C ASP A 225 -17.40 -20.06 15.90
N ILE A 226 -16.50 -21.02 16.17
CA ILE A 226 -16.84 -22.44 16.32
C ILE A 226 -17.61 -22.68 17.63
N ARG A 227 -17.16 -22.12 18.76
CA ARG A 227 -17.86 -22.24 20.05
C ARG A 227 -19.29 -21.68 19.99
N LYS A 228 -19.50 -20.57 19.26
CA LYS A 228 -20.83 -19.98 19.07
C LYS A 228 -21.79 -20.86 18.27
N ILE A 229 -21.30 -21.68 17.34
CA ILE A 229 -22.13 -22.67 16.64
C ILE A 229 -22.62 -23.74 17.62
N TRP A 230 -21.76 -24.18 18.55
CA TRP A 230 -22.12 -25.13 19.60
C TRP A 230 -23.18 -24.57 20.56
N ASP A 231 -23.06 -23.31 20.98
CA ASP A 231 -24.05 -22.67 21.87
C ASP A 231 -25.42 -22.53 21.20
N LYS A 232 -25.46 -22.19 19.91
CA LYS A 232 -26.72 -22.14 19.15
C LYS A 232 -27.35 -23.51 18.99
N PHE A 233 -26.55 -24.55 18.81
CA PHE A 233 -27.04 -25.92 18.74
C PHE A 233 -27.67 -26.34 20.08
N ALA A 234 -27.04 -26.00 21.21
CA ALA A 234 -27.58 -26.24 22.53
C ALA A 234 -28.89 -25.46 22.80
N GLN A 235 -29.01 -24.24 22.26
CA GLN A 235 -30.26 -23.47 22.34
C GLN A 235 -31.38 -24.07 21.50
N ILE A 236 -31.08 -24.53 20.29
CA ILE A 236 -32.04 -25.24 19.41
C ILE A 236 -32.51 -26.53 20.09
N GLU A 237 -31.60 -27.28 20.70
CA GLU A 237 -31.95 -28.49 21.46
C GLU A 237 -32.93 -28.19 22.61
N LYS A 238 -32.74 -27.06 23.29
CA LYS A 238 -33.62 -26.58 24.35
C LYS A 238 -34.98 -26.09 23.84
N ASP A 239 -35.02 -25.43 22.69
CA ASP A 239 -36.27 -24.98 22.05
C ASP A 239 -37.08 -26.16 21.46
N ILE A 240 -36.42 -27.22 20.99
CA ILE A 240 -37.06 -28.46 20.53
C ILE A 240 -37.67 -29.25 21.70
N ALA A 241 -37.11 -29.13 22.91
CA ALA A 241 -37.60 -29.82 24.11
C ALA A 241 -38.85 -29.19 24.77
N GLN A 242 -39.57 -28.28 24.10
CA GLN A 242 -40.70 -27.56 24.68
C GLN A 242 -41.99 -28.41 24.82
N PRO A 243 -42.71 -28.36 25.97
CA PRO A 243 -44.02 -28.99 26.14
C PRO A 243 -45.14 -28.30 25.34
N ALA A 244 -46.13 -29.07 24.89
CA ALA A 244 -47.26 -28.66 24.03
C ALA A 244 -48.31 -27.69 24.65
N ALA A 245 -48.05 -27.09 25.82
CA ALA A 245 -49.05 -26.35 26.61
C ALA A 245 -48.94 -24.80 26.51
N TYR A 246 -48.02 -24.26 25.70
CA TYR A 246 -47.84 -22.82 25.54
C TYR A 246 -48.72 -22.26 24.41
N VAL A 247 -49.46 -21.18 24.67
CA VAL A 247 -50.26 -20.46 23.67
C VAL A 247 -49.40 -19.49 22.87
N LEU A 248 -48.38 -18.92 23.50
CA LEU A 248 -47.39 -18.05 22.87
C LEU A 248 -46.01 -18.30 23.47
N TYR A 249 -45.01 -18.44 22.60
CA TYR A 249 -43.59 -18.37 22.92
C TYR A 249 -42.90 -17.48 21.89
N GLU A 250 -42.32 -16.39 22.35
CA GLU A 250 -41.58 -15.46 21.50
C GLU A 250 -40.38 -14.93 22.29
N THR A 251 -39.26 -14.84 21.58
CA THR A 251 -38.00 -14.28 22.09
C THR A 251 -37.67 -13.04 21.28
N ASP A 252 -37.45 -11.96 22.00
CA ASP A 252 -37.00 -10.70 21.43
C ASP A 252 -35.55 -10.43 21.88
N TYR A 253 -34.68 -10.22 20.89
CA TYR A 253 -33.26 -9.93 21.07
C TYR A 253 -32.97 -8.42 21.15
N LEU A 254 -33.99 -7.56 21.05
CA LEU A 254 -33.92 -6.12 21.32
C LEU A 254 -32.80 -5.41 20.53
N LEU A 255 -32.58 -5.84 19.28
CA LEU A 255 -31.56 -5.28 18.38
C LEU A 255 -32.05 -4.02 17.68
N ASP A 256 -33.34 -3.94 17.41
CA ASP A 256 -34.01 -2.82 16.79
C ASP A 256 -35.10 -2.26 17.71
N PRO A 257 -35.56 -1.03 17.48
CA PRO A 257 -36.62 -0.45 18.29
C PRO A 257 -38.02 -0.98 17.96
N ALA A 258 -38.18 -1.92 17.02
CA ALA A 258 -39.47 -2.28 16.42
C ALA A 258 -40.43 -2.98 17.38
N THR A 259 -39.95 -3.45 18.53
CA THR A 259 -40.77 -4.12 19.54
C THR A 259 -41.15 -3.23 20.73
N GLY A 260 -40.61 -2.02 20.80
CA GLY A 260 -40.97 -1.02 21.79
C GLY A 260 -42.02 -0.06 21.26
N ASP A 261 -42.84 0.49 22.16
CA ASP A 261 -43.82 1.54 21.85
C ASP A 261 -43.37 2.90 22.42
N PRO A 262 -42.66 3.74 21.65
CA PRO A 262 -42.22 5.07 22.09
C PRO A 262 -43.39 6.04 22.32
N ALA A 263 -44.59 5.75 21.83
CA ALA A 263 -45.76 6.60 22.01
C ALA A 263 -46.48 6.36 23.36
N GLU A 264 -46.13 5.27 24.06
CA GLU A 264 -46.68 4.97 25.39
C GLU A 264 -46.30 6.08 26.40
N ALA A 265 -47.29 6.54 27.16
CA ALA A 265 -47.06 7.56 28.17
C ALA A 265 -46.01 7.12 29.21
N GLY A 266 -44.98 7.96 29.39
CA GLY A 266 -43.87 7.70 30.29
C GLY A 266 -42.76 6.80 29.72
N TYR A 267 -42.80 6.45 28.43
CA TYR A 267 -41.69 5.79 27.75
C TYR A 267 -40.44 6.66 27.81
N SER A 268 -39.36 6.09 28.31
CA SER A 268 -38.09 6.77 28.54
C SER A 268 -36.97 5.73 28.57
N ALA A 269 -36.65 5.18 27.40
CA ALA A 269 -35.60 4.20 27.19
C ALA A 269 -34.94 4.41 25.82
N VAL A 270 -33.73 3.90 25.66
CA VAL A 270 -33.01 3.89 24.37
C VAL A 270 -32.77 2.45 23.96
N HIS A 271 -33.00 2.17 22.69
CA HIS A 271 -32.65 0.89 22.05
C HIS A 271 -31.31 1.05 21.32
N ASP A 272 -30.29 0.35 21.79
CA ASP A 272 -28.95 0.30 21.18
C ASP A 272 -28.29 -1.03 21.59
N GLU A 273 -28.62 -2.12 20.90
CA GLU A 273 -28.23 -3.49 21.30
C GLU A 273 -28.79 -3.85 22.70
N GLY A 274 -30.10 -3.75 22.87
CA GLY A 274 -30.81 -3.92 24.14
C GLY A 274 -31.46 -2.64 24.66
N ILE A 275 -32.26 -2.79 25.71
CA ILE A 275 -32.90 -1.66 26.40
C ILE A 275 -31.88 -1.03 27.34
N ARG A 276 -31.65 0.27 27.16
CA ARG A 276 -30.69 1.06 27.91
C ARG A 276 -31.32 2.29 28.56
N PHE A 277 -30.57 2.84 29.51
CA PHE A 277 -30.89 4.11 30.14
C PHE A 277 -30.91 5.25 29.10
N PRO A 278 -31.93 6.11 29.13
CA PRO A 278 -31.99 7.29 28.27
C PRO A 278 -30.97 8.33 28.73
N ASN A 279 -30.82 9.40 27.94
CA ASN A 279 -29.94 10.50 28.30
C ASN A 279 -30.67 11.51 29.19
N ALA A 280 -30.12 11.83 30.36
CA ALA A 280 -30.62 12.90 31.22
C ALA A 280 -30.27 14.30 30.69
N ALA A 281 -29.12 14.42 30.01
CA ALA A 281 -28.71 15.61 29.29
C ALA A 281 -27.85 15.18 28.10
N SER A 282 -28.06 15.75 26.91
CA SER A 282 -27.24 15.48 25.73
C SER A 282 -27.45 16.56 24.68
N ASN A 283 -26.54 16.64 23.71
CA ASN A 283 -26.72 17.47 22.52
C ASN A 283 -27.43 16.74 21.36
N LEU A 284 -28.12 15.63 21.60
CA LEU A 284 -28.74 14.81 20.53
C LEU A 284 -29.72 15.57 19.64
N LEU A 285 -30.45 16.55 20.19
CA LEU A 285 -31.43 17.36 19.44
C LEU A 285 -30.77 18.44 18.57
N SER A 286 -29.53 18.81 18.87
CA SER A 286 -28.73 19.77 18.10
C SER A 286 -27.26 19.33 18.13
N PRO A 287 -26.90 18.29 17.35
CA PRO A 287 -25.55 17.73 17.34
C PRO A 287 -24.52 18.79 16.96
N ASP A 288 -23.40 18.81 17.69
CA ASP A 288 -22.29 19.68 17.34
C ASP A 288 -21.50 19.10 16.16
N VAL A 289 -20.97 19.98 15.31
CA VAL A 289 -20.05 19.60 14.24
C VAL A 289 -18.64 19.45 14.79
N LEU A 290 -17.87 18.52 14.21
CA LEU A 290 -16.45 18.42 14.50
C LEU A 290 -15.72 19.63 13.90
N ALA A 291 -15.36 20.60 14.74
CA ALA A 291 -14.75 21.87 14.34
C ALA A 291 -13.38 22.08 14.98
N LEU A 292 -12.44 22.61 14.20
CA LEU A 292 -11.07 22.85 14.66
C LEU A 292 -11.01 23.97 15.69
N TYR A 293 -10.15 23.80 16.69
CA TYR A 293 -9.83 24.88 17.63
C TYR A 293 -9.07 26.02 16.93
N ASN A 294 -8.08 25.67 16.10
CA ASN A 294 -7.36 26.61 15.26
C ASN A 294 -7.42 26.16 13.78
N PRO A 295 -8.22 26.83 12.92
CA PRO A 295 -8.35 26.46 11.51
C PRO A 295 -7.11 26.80 10.67
N THR A 296 -6.14 27.56 11.22
CA THR A 296 -4.91 27.98 10.53
C THR A 296 -3.66 27.27 11.03
N ASP A 297 -3.82 26.13 11.70
CA ASP A 297 -2.71 25.34 12.23
C ASP A 297 -1.74 24.93 11.09
N PRO A 298 -0.45 25.34 11.14
CA PRO A 298 0.52 25.04 10.09
C PRO A 298 0.88 23.54 9.99
N ALA A 299 0.53 22.73 10.99
CA ALA A 299 0.79 21.29 11.02
C ALA A 299 -0.20 20.48 10.16
N ILE A 300 -1.25 21.10 9.63
CA ILE A 300 -2.27 20.44 8.82
C ILE A 300 -2.51 21.12 7.47
N VAL A 301 -3.18 20.38 6.60
CA VAL A 301 -3.74 20.85 5.33
C VAL A 301 -5.23 20.50 5.35
N ILE A 302 -6.07 21.49 5.01
CA ILE A 302 -7.52 21.33 4.96
C ILE A 302 -7.96 21.51 3.51
N ASN A 303 -8.50 20.46 2.91
CA ASN A 303 -9.02 20.47 1.54
C ASN A 303 -10.46 19.95 1.55
N SER A 304 -11.43 20.81 1.19
CA SER A 304 -12.86 20.45 1.14
C SER A 304 -13.37 19.80 2.43
N ASN A 305 -13.06 20.40 3.58
CA ASN A 305 -13.38 19.89 4.92
C ASN A 305 -12.79 18.51 5.25
N PHE A 306 -11.68 18.14 4.60
CA PHE A 306 -10.89 16.96 4.93
C PHE A 306 -9.49 17.38 5.37
N ILE A 307 -9.04 16.85 6.50
CA ILE A 307 -7.78 17.17 7.17
C ILE A 307 -6.77 16.06 6.88
N LEU A 308 -5.58 16.48 6.49
CA LEU A 308 -4.38 15.66 6.50
C LEU A 308 -3.24 16.38 7.25
N PRO A 309 -2.31 15.64 7.88
CA PRO A 309 -1.05 16.22 8.33
C PRO A 309 -0.32 16.94 7.18
N LYS A 310 0.46 17.96 7.50
CA LYS A 310 1.17 18.77 6.49
C LYS A 310 2.06 17.90 5.60
N PHE A 311 1.88 18.04 4.30
CA PHE A 311 2.64 17.32 3.28
C PHE A 311 3.18 18.26 2.18
N ASP A 312 4.16 17.74 1.44
CA ASP A 312 4.70 18.31 0.21
C ASP A 312 4.40 17.35 -0.96
N ASP A 313 4.20 17.89 -2.16
CA ASP A 313 3.91 17.09 -3.35
C ASP A 313 5.18 16.46 -3.92
N THR A 314 5.18 15.15 -4.07
CA THR A 314 6.30 14.38 -4.64
C THR A 314 5.83 13.57 -5.85
N ILE A 315 6.62 13.53 -6.92
CA ILE A 315 6.28 12.76 -8.13
C ILE A 315 6.31 11.27 -7.79
N ARG A 316 5.18 10.59 -8.01
CA ARG A 316 5.02 9.13 -7.81
C ARG A 316 5.10 8.36 -9.13
N LEU A 317 4.57 8.94 -10.20
CA LEU A 317 4.59 8.38 -11.54
C LEU A 317 4.84 9.51 -12.54
N ASP A 318 5.73 9.26 -13.49
CA ASP A 318 6.15 10.26 -14.48
C ASP A 318 6.20 9.65 -15.88
N CYS A 319 5.44 10.22 -16.80
CA CYS A 319 5.41 9.87 -18.22
C CYS A 319 5.74 11.13 -19.02
N THR A 320 7.01 11.28 -19.43
CA THR A 320 7.55 12.57 -19.90
C THR A 320 7.90 12.62 -21.36
N GLY A 321 7.91 11.50 -22.08
CA GLY A 321 8.16 11.45 -23.50
C GLY A 321 7.20 12.34 -24.29
N TYR A 322 7.58 12.69 -25.50
CA TYR A 322 6.73 13.43 -26.41
C TYR A 322 6.91 12.91 -27.83
N THR A 323 5.82 12.44 -28.44
CA THR A 323 5.83 11.94 -29.82
C THR A 323 4.64 12.43 -30.63
N GLY A 324 3.59 12.97 -30.00
CA GLY A 324 2.43 13.49 -30.72
C GLY A 324 1.45 14.26 -29.85
N GLU A 325 0.27 14.53 -30.39
CA GLU A 325 -0.82 15.18 -29.67
C GLU A 325 -2.17 14.49 -29.95
N ILE A 326 -3.09 14.61 -29.00
CA ILE A 326 -4.45 14.12 -29.09
C ILE A 326 -5.43 15.27 -28.83
N ASN A 327 -6.36 15.48 -29.75
CA ASN A 327 -7.48 16.38 -29.55
C ASN A 327 -8.51 15.76 -28.61
N ILE A 328 -8.97 16.52 -27.62
CA ILE A 328 -10.01 16.06 -26.70
C ILE A 328 -11.40 16.23 -27.35
N GLY A 329 -11.65 17.24 -28.20
CA GLY A 329 -13.00 17.69 -28.59
C GLY A 329 -13.31 17.74 -30.10
N GLU A 330 -13.13 16.65 -30.83
CA GLU A 330 -13.28 16.60 -32.30
C GLU A 330 -14.59 15.98 -32.83
N TYR A 331 -15.34 15.19 -32.06
CA TYR A 331 -16.56 14.48 -32.54
C TYR A 331 -17.75 14.55 -31.55
N VAL A 332 -18.89 13.94 -31.91
CA VAL A 332 -20.25 14.13 -31.34
C VAL A 332 -20.31 14.33 -29.81
N PHE A 333 -21.08 15.34 -29.40
CA PHE A 333 -21.37 15.74 -28.02
C PHE A 333 -22.24 14.71 -27.29
N SER A 334 -21.89 14.37 -26.03
CA SER A 334 -22.71 13.53 -25.17
C SER A 334 -22.74 14.03 -23.73
N ASN A 335 -23.85 13.70 -23.06
CA ASN A 335 -24.00 13.84 -21.62
C ASN A 335 -23.76 12.47 -20.99
N THR A 336 -22.87 12.39 -20.02
CA THR A 336 -22.60 11.18 -19.25
C THR A 336 -22.91 11.48 -17.80
N GLU A 337 -23.75 10.65 -17.19
CA GLU A 337 -23.93 10.66 -15.73
C GLU A 337 -22.71 10.00 -15.09
N ILE A 338 -22.13 10.69 -14.12
CA ILE A 338 -21.08 10.17 -13.26
C ILE A 338 -21.62 9.99 -11.86
N VAL A 339 -21.13 8.93 -11.21
CA VAL A 339 -21.42 8.64 -9.82
C VAL A 339 -20.12 8.83 -9.04
N GLN A 340 -20.08 9.87 -8.22
CA GLN A 340 -18.93 10.15 -7.36
C GLN A 340 -19.12 9.46 -6.01
N LEU A 341 -18.17 8.60 -5.65
CA LEU A 341 -18.15 7.90 -4.38
C LEU A 341 -17.79 8.86 -3.25
N THR A 342 -18.41 8.67 -2.09
CA THR A 342 -18.08 9.42 -0.87
C THR A 342 -17.08 8.65 -0.01
N ARG A 343 -16.35 9.30 0.90
CA ARG A 343 -15.37 8.60 1.76
C ARG A 343 -16.08 7.73 2.79
N THR A 344 -15.41 6.66 3.23
CA THR A 344 -15.89 5.88 4.38
C THR A 344 -15.90 6.69 5.68
N ARG A 345 -16.67 6.17 6.63
CA ARG A 345 -16.83 6.74 7.95
C ARG A 345 -16.44 5.75 9.01
N GLU A 346 -16.00 6.32 10.12
CA GLU A 346 -15.80 5.62 11.36
C GLU A 346 -16.69 6.25 12.43
N ARG A 347 -17.20 5.41 13.32
CA ARG A 347 -17.88 5.85 14.52
C ARG A 347 -17.18 5.28 15.74
N ILE A 348 -16.81 6.17 16.66
CA ILE A 348 -16.19 5.81 17.95
C ILE A 348 -17.08 6.33 19.06
N ARG A 349 -17.54 5.41 19.91
CA ARG A 349 -18.32 5.69 21.11
C ARG A 349 -17.47 5.36 22.33
N TYR A 350 -17.30 6.31 23.23
CA TYR A 350 -16.47 6.17 24.43
C TYR A 350 -17.16 6.70 25.69
N GLY A 351 -17.05 5.96 26.79
CA GLY A 351 -17.51 6.39 28.13
C GLY A 351 -18.07 5.26 29.00
N GLU A 352 -18.30 5.57 30.28
CA GLU A 352 -18.68 4.57 31.30
C GLU A 352 -20.03 3.90 31.04
N THR A 353 -20.91 4.57 30.29
CA THR A 353 -22.25 4.06 29.99
C THR A 353 -22.26 2.96 28.91
N PHE A 354 -21.15 2.77 28.19
CA PHE A 354 -21.07 1.77 27.12
C PHE A 354 -20.71 0.39 27.67
N ILE A 355 -21.78 -0.38 27.90
CA ILE A 355 -21.72 -1.77 28.37
C ILE A 355 -21.96 -2.71 27.20
N VAL A 356 -21.05 -3.67 27.02
CA VAL A 356 -21.13 -4.69 25.97
C VAL A 356 -22.38 -5.54 26.18
N CYS A 357 -23.23 -5.62 25.16
CA CYS A 357 -24.36 -6.54 25.12
C CYS A 357 -23.96 -7.83 24.41
N THR A 358 -24.41 -9.00 24.90
CA THR A 358 -24.16 -10.28 24.22
C THR A 358 -24.76 -10.34 22.81
N ASN A 359 -25.83 -9.58 22.57
CA ASN A 359 -26.55 -9.60 21.30
C ASN A 359 -25.83 -8.80 20.20
N SER A 360 -24.80 -8.01 20.52
CA SER A 360 -24.00 -7.31 19.50
C SER A 360 -23.40 -8.27 18.45
N ASN A 361 -23.21 -9.54 18.79
CA ASN A 361 -22.80 -10.58 17.84
C ASN A 361 -23.83 -10.85 16.72
N TYR A 362 -25.12 -10.55 16.92
CA TYR A 362 -26.16 -10.80 15.92
C TYR A 362 -26.01 -9.94 14.67
N TRP A 363 -25.40 -8.76 14.79
CA TRP A 363 -25.01 -7.95 13.63
C TRP A 363 -24.10 -8.71 12.66
N ARG A 364 -23.29 -9.68 13.13
CA ARG A 364 -22.39 -10.50 12.29
C ARG A 364 -23.13 -11.60 11.51
N LEU A 365 -24.40 -11.86 11.83
CA LEU A 365 -25.20 -12.92 11.19
C LEU A 365 -25.81 -12.49 9.85
N GLY A 366 -25.64 -11.23 9.44
CA GLY A 366 -26.04 -10.72 8.12
C GLY A 366 -27.54 -10.54 7.89
N GLN A 367 -28.38 -10.78 8.91
CA GLN A 367 -29.84 -10.61 8.82
C GLN A 367 -30.26 -9.13 8.87
N TYR A 368 -29.40 -8.24 9.37
CA TYR A 368 -29.63 -6.80 9.50
C TYR A 368 -28.53 -6.02 8.77
N ASP A 369 -28.85 -4.84 8.25
CA ASP A 369 -27.88 -3.92 7.64
C ASP A 369 -27.24 -3.02 8.71
N PRO A 370 -26.03 -3.33 9.21
CA PRO A 370 -25.42 -2.55 10.27
C PRO A 370 -25.02 -1.13 9.81
N ILE A 371 -24.76 -0.90 8.52
CA ILE A 371 -24.23 0.39 8.05
C ILE A 371 -25.32 1.46 8.07
N SER A 372 -26.51 1.15 7.55
CA SER A 372 -27.64 2.09 7.56
C SER A 372 -28.19 2.39 8.95
N HIS A 373 -28.03 1.46 9.89
CA HIS A 373 -28.40 1.68 11.30
C HIS A 373 -27.35 2.46 12.09
N THR A 374 -26.06 2.20 11.84
CA THR A 374 -24.99 2.64 12.77
C THR A 374 -24.19 3.85 12.25
N LEU A 375 -23.99 3.96 10.93
CA LEU A 375 -23.16 5.00 10.28
C LEU A 375 -23.95 6.05 9.49
N ARG A 376 -25.29 5.99 9.52
CA ARG A 376 -26.17 6.93 8.82
C ARG A 376 -26.10 8.34 9.40
N TYR A 377 -26.09 9.33 8.50
CA TYR A 377 -26.20 10.75 8.84
C TYR A 377 -27.49 11.39 8.28
N ASN A 378 -27.97 12.44 8.93
CA ASN A 378 -29.26 13.07 8.60
C ASN A 378 -29.30 13.60 7.16
N GLY A 379 -30.30 13.18 6.39
CA GLY A 379 -30.51 13.60 4.99
C GLY A 379 -29.83 12.71 3.94
N GLU A 380 -29.10 11.67 4.37
CA GLU A 380 -28.52 10.71 3.43
C GLU A 380 -29.54 9.66 3.00
N THR A 381 -29.60 9.47 1.69
CA THR A 381 -30.31 8.36 1.05
C THR A 381 -29.27 7.31 0.70
N PHE A 382 -29.37 6.16 1.32
CA PHE A 382 -28.64 4.97 0.88
C PHE A 382 -29.45 4.36 -0.26
N GLU A 383 -28.86 4.30 -1.44
CA GLU A 383 -29.52 3.68 -2.58
C GLU A 383 -29.19 2.19 -2.61
N VAL A 384 -30.22 1.35 -2.69
CA VAL A 384 -30.07 -0.08 -3.01
C VAL A 384 -29.95 -0.16 -4.52
N VAL A 385 -28.72 -0.16 -5.04
CA VAL A 385 -28.44 -0.06 -6.48
C VAL A 385 -29.02 -1.23 -7.29
N ASN A 386 -29.39 -2.35 -6.66
CA ASN A 386 -30.28 -3.35 -7.25
C ASN A 386 -30.89 -4.27 -6.18
N TRP A 387 -32.22 -4.44 -6.18
CA TRP A 387 -32.88 -5.36 -5.23
C TRP A 387 -32.48 -6.82 -5.45
N GLN A 388 -32.03 -7.17 -6.66
CA GLN A 388 -31.56 -8.52 -7.00
C GLN A 388 -30.19 -8.87 -6.38
N ASP A 389 -29.34 -7.88 -6.09
CA ASP A 389 -28.04 -8.10 -5.43
C ASP A 389 -28.20 -8.37 -3.93
N VAL A 390 -29.27 -7.86 -3.32
CA VAL A 390 -29.61 -8.10 -1.90
C VAL A 390 -30.15 -9.52 -1.68
N GLN A 391 -30.93 -10.07 -2.63
CA GLN A 391 -31.53 -11.41 -2.48
C GLN A 391 -30.63 -12.56 -2.89
N ASN A 392 -29.73 -12.37 -3.86
CA ASN A 392 -28.94 -13.46 -4.45
C ASN A 392 -27.50 -13.59 -3.95
N GLN A 393 -27.00 -12.66 -3.14
CA GLN A 393 -25.60 -12.69 -2.71
C GLN A 393 -25.47 -12.85 -1.20
N GLN A 394 -25.47 -14.11 -0.76
CA GLN A 394 -24.94 -14.53 0.55
C GLN A 394 -23.40 -14.31 0.70
N GLY A 395 -22.85 -13.28 0.06
CA GLY A 395 -21.41 -13.09 -0.13
C GLY A 395 -20.93 -11.64 -0.20
N LEU A 396 -21.81 -10.64 -0.39
CA LEU A 396 -21.44 -9.24 -0.17
C LEU A 396 -21.55 -8.90 1.32
N ARG A 397 -20.67 -9.53 2.11
CA ARG A 397 -20.26 -8.94 3.38
C ARG A 397 -19.54 -7.66 3.00
N LEU A 398 -20.26 -6.53 2.95
CA LEU A 398 -19.62 -5.25 3.24
C LEU A 398 -18.79 -5.52 4.48
N GLN A 399 -17.47 -5.38 4.35
CA GLN A 399 -16.53 -5.67 5.42
C GLN A 399 -16.65 -4.57 6.48
N HIS A 400 -17.80 -4.58 7.15
CA HIS A 400 -18.13 -3.76 8.28
C HIS A 400 -17.58 -4.50 9.50
N TYR A 401 -16.56 -3.92 10.09
CA TYR A 401 -15.96 -4.43 11.29
C TYR A 401 -16.49 -3.60 12.46
N GLN A 402 -16.86 -4.30 13.52
CA GLN A 402 -17.29 -3.67 14.75
C GLN A 402 -16.55 -4.28 15.92
N VAL A 403 -16.16 -3.42 16.84
CA VAL A 403 -15.53 -3.78 18.09
C VAL A 403 -16.43 -3.32 19.21
N ARG A 404 -16.71 -4.22 20.14
CA ARG A 404 -17.43 -3.92 21.38
C ARG A 404 -16.52 -4.29 22.52
N LEU A 405 -15.91 -3.28 23.13
CA LEU A 405 -15.13 -3.42 24.36
C LEU A 405 -15.83 -2.65 25.47
N LYS A 406 -15.51 -2.98 26.72
CA LYS A 406 -15.99 -2.20 27.86
C LYS A 406 -15.56 -0.74 27.67
N ARG A 407 -16.48 0.21 27.81
CA ARG A 407 -16.28 1.67 27.64
C ARG A 407 -16.00 2.16 26.22
N MET A 408 -15.79 1.28 25.23
CA MET A 408 -15.43 1.68 23.88
C MET A 408 -16.08 0.81 22.81
N PHE A 409 -16.91 1.42 21.96
CA PHE A 409 -17.42 0.78 20.75
C PHE A 409 -16.86 1.47 19.51
N VAL A 410 -16.41 0.68 18.54
CA VAL A 410 -15.90 1.16 17.25
C VAL A 410 -16.68 0.47 16.15
N ASP A 411 -17.16 1.25 15.18
CA ASP A 411 -17.84 0.76 13.99
C ASP A 411 -17.13 1.37 12.76
N THR A 412 -16.65 0.52 11.86
CA THR A 412 -15.86 0.93 10.68
C THR A 412 -16.13 0.07 9.46
N VAL A 413 -15.78 0.57 8.28
CA VAL A 413 -15.87 -0.12 7.00
C VAL A 413 -14.47 -0.23 6.40
N GLU A 414 -14.06 -1.42 5.96
CA GLU A 414 -12.69 -1.67 5.44
C GLU A 414 -12.40 -1.03 4.07
N GLU A 415 -13.45 -0.60 3.36
CA GLU A 415 -13.31 0.14 2.11
C GLU A 415 -12.92 1.60 2.37
N ASN A 416 -12.39 2.27 1.35
CA ASN A 416 -12.00 3.69 1.48
C ASN A 416 -13.12 4.65 1.03
N TYR A 417 -14.03 4.17 0.18
CA TYR A 417 -15.11 4.94 -0.41
C TYR A 417 -16.39 4.12 -0.45
N TRP A 418 -17.54 4.77 -0.28
CA TRP A 418 -18.86 4.15 -0.32
C TRP A 418 -19.37 4.04 -1.75
N ASP A 419 -19.85 2.86 -2.11
CA ASP A 419 -20.61 2.58 -3.33
C ASP A 419 -22.11 2.93 -3.19
N ARG A 420 -22.64 2.99 -1.96
CA ARG A 420 -24.08 3.21 -1.67
C ARG A 420 -24.51 4.65 -1.38
N VAL A 421 -23.59 5.49 -0.91
CA VAL A 421 -23.84 6.94 -0.78
C VAL A 421 -22.96 7.64 -1.78
N THR A 422 -23.60 8.13 -2.83
CA THR A 422 -22.94 8.70 -3.99
C THR A 422 -23.55 10.06 -4.31
N SER A 423 -22.75 10.89 -4.97
CA SER A 423 -23.25 12.12 -5.58
C SER A 423 -23.29 11.90 -7.08
N THR A 424 -24.48 11.97 -7.68
CA THR A 424 -24.63 11.95 -9.13
C THR A 424 -24.37 13.35 -9.70
N ALA A 425 -23.69 13.40 -10.84
CA ALA A 425 -23.56 14.62 -11.61
C ALA A 425 -23.52 14.31 -13.09
N THR A 426 -24.00 15.22 -13.93
CA THR A 426 -23.87 15.09 -15.38
C THR A 426 -22.67 15.89 -15.86
N ILE A 427 -21.81 15.24 -16.65
CA ILE A 427 -20.73 15.91 -17.36
C ILE A 427 -20.95 15.85 -18.86
N SER A 428 -20.71 16.96 -19.52
CA SER A 428 -20.91 17.11 -20.96
C SER A 428 -19.57 17.29 -21.64
N GLY A 429 -19.39 16.63 -22.78
CA GLY A 429 -18.18 16.72 -23.58
C GLY A 429 -17.52 15.38 -23.84
N GLN A 430 -16.41 15.45 -24.57
CA GLN A 430 -15.64 14.29 -24.98
C GLN A 430 -14.57 13.97 -23.95
N LYS A 431 -14.21 12.69 -23.87
CA LYS A 431 -13.31 12.18 -22.82
C LYS A 431 -12.13 11.47 -23.44
N VAL A 432 -10.96 11.86 -22.96
CA VAL A 432 -9.72 11.11 -23.15
C VAL A 432 -9.33 10.60 -21.78
N ALA A 433 -8.95 9.33 -21.67
CA ALA A 433 -8.55 8.75 -20.40
C ALA A 433 -7.23 8.00 -20.52
N GLN A 434 -6.54 7.87 -19.40
CA GLN A 434 -5.35 7.03 -19.27
C GLN A 434 -5.54 6.17 -18.02
N THR A 435 -5.48 4.86 -18.17
CA THR A 435 -5.37 3.97 -17.00
C THR A 435 -3.93 3.85 -16.56
N PHE A 436 -3.73 3.63 -15.27
CA PHE A 436 -2.40 3.50 -14.67
C PHE A 436 -2.46 2.54 -13.48
N LEU A 437 -1.34 1.84 -13.23
CA LEU A 437 -1.18 1.03 -12.02
C LEU A 437 -0.65 1.92 -10.89
N TRP A 438 -1.33 1.91 -9.75
CA TRP A 438 -0.82 2.55 -8.53
C TRP A 438 -0.07 1.52 -7.71
N ALA A 439 1.24 1.71 -7.52
CA ALA A 439 2.11 0.65 -7.02
C ALA A 439 2.01 0.39 -5.52
N ALA A 440 1.76 1.41 -4.71
CA ALA A 440 1.73 1.33 -3.25
C ALA A 440 0.72 2.32 -2.67
N ASP A 441 0.17 2.03 -1.50
CA ASP A 441 -0.81 2.89 -0.83
C ASP A 441 -0.29 4.33 -0.70
N GLY A 442 -1.13 5.31 -1.04
CA GLY A 442 -0.72 6.71 -0.95
C GLY A 442 -1.82 7.69 -1.31
N TRP A 443 -1.63 8.93 -0.86
CA TRP A 443 -2.53 10.03 -1.16
C TRP A 443 -2.14 10.70 -2.47
N LEU A 444 -3.00 10.64 -3.49
CA LEU A 444 -2.86 11.45 -4.71
C LEU A 444 -3.26 12.90 -4.40
N SER A 445 -2.33 13.83 -4.58
CA SER A 445 -2.51 15.25 -4.25
C SER A 445 -2.61 16.15 -5.48
N ALA A 446 -2.03 15.76 -6.62
CA ALA A 446 -2.13 16.53 -7.86
C ALA A 446 -1.83 15.66 -9.09
N VAL A 447 -2.25 16.15 -10.25
CA VAL A 447 -1.93 15.58 -11.55
C VAL A 447 -1.29 16.65 -12.42
N GLY A 448 -0.15 16.35 -13.02
CA GLY A 448 0.46 17.18 -14.06
C GLY A 448 -0.05 16.78 -15.43
N LEU A 449 -0.77 17.69 -16.09
CA LEU A 449 -1.24 17.52 -17.46
C LEU A 449 -0.46 18.44 -18.40
N TYR A 450 -0.24 17.99 -19.64
CA TYR A 450 0.55 18.72 -20.62
C TYR A 450 -0.28 19.01 -21.86
N PHE A 451 -0.55 20.29 -22.11
CA PHE A 451 -1.32 20.72 -23.27
C PHE A 451 -0.39 21.26 -24.35
N SER A 452 -0.52 20.77 -25.58
CA SER A 452 0.22 21.29 -26.74
C SER A 452 -0.47 22.50 -27.36
N ARG A 453 -1.81 22.49 -27.37
CA ARG A 453 -2.67 23.56 -27.86
C ARG A 453 -3.92 23.65 -27.00
N VAL A 454 -4.46 24.85 -26.90
CA VAL A 454 -5.58 25.17 -26.03
C VAL A 454 -6.57 26.07 -26.77
N ALA A 455 -7.85 25.76 -26.67
CA ALA A 455 -8.91 26.57 -27.27
C ALA A 455 -9.01 27.95 -26.62
N ALA A 456 -9.69 28.91 -27.26
CA ALA A 456 -9.91 30.24 -26.69
C ALA A 456 -10.78 30.22 -25.42
N THR A 457 -11.73 29.28 -25.35
CA THR A 457 -12.69 29.09 -24.26
C THR A 457 -12.89 27.60 -23.97
N GLY A 458 -13.52 27.27 -22.85
CA GLY A 458 -13.88 25.89 -22.48
C GLY A 458 -13.04 25.36 -21.33
N ASN A 459 -13.70 24.96 -20.25
CA ASN A 459 -13.06 24.38 -19.08
C ASN A 459 -12.74 22.90 -19.33
N VAL A 460 -11.81 22.36 -18.54
CA VAL A 460 -11.46 20.94 -18.55
C VAL A 460 -11.85 20.34 -17.22
N GLU A 461 -12.55 19.22 -17.24
CA GLU A 461 -12.84 18.43 -16.05
C GLU A 461 -11.86 17.27 -15.96
N VAL A 462 -11.23 17.14 -14.80
CA VAL A 462 -10.30 16.06 -14.50
C VAL A 462 -10.93 15.18 -13.44
N LEU A 463 -11.03 13.89 -13.74
CA LEU A 463 -11.61 12.89 -12.85
C LEU A 463 -10.57 11.80 -12.57
N ILE A 464 -10.62 11.27 -11.35
CA ILE A 464 -9.94 10.04 -10.98
C ILE A 464 -11.02 9.00 -10.69
N ALA A 465 -10.95 7.85 -11.35
CA ALA A 465 -11.93 6.79 -11.22
C ALA A 465 -11.27 5.42 -11.05
N GLU A 466 -12.03 4.46 -10.53
CA GLU A 466 -11.65 3.04 -10.58
C GLU A 466 -11.75 2.51 -12.02
N THR A 467 -11.27 1.27 -12.21
CA THR A 467 -11.36 0.58 -13.50
C THR A 467 -12.20 -0.68 -13.41
N PHE A 468 -12.97 -0.95 -14.45
CA PHE A 468 -13.70 -2.22 -14.64
C PHE A 468 -13.20 -2.88 -15.92
N LEU A 469 -12.70 -4.12 -15.81
CA LEU A 469 -12.07 -4.85 -16.93
C LEU A 469 -10.96 -4.07 -17.65
N GLY A 470 -10.26 -3.19 -16.91
CA GLY A 470 -9.17 -2.36 -17.44
C GLY A 470 -9.63 -1.07 -18.14
N GLN A 471 -10.93 -0.78 -18.20
CA GLN A 471 -11.49 0.47 -18.71
C GLN A 471 -11.90 1.42 -17.57
N PRO A 472 -11.95 2.74 -17.80
CA PRO A 472 -12.45 3.69 -16.79
C PRO A 472 -13.91 3.42 -16.41
N ASP A 473 -14.22 3.39 -15.11
CA ASP A 473 -15.59 3.21 -14.61
C ASP A 473 -16.21 4.56 -14.18
N MET A 474 -17.19 5.02 -14.96
CA MET A 474 -17.89 6.30 -14.72
C MET A 474 -18.84 6.25 -13.51
N ASN A 475 -19.16 5.05 -13.02
CA ASN A 475 -19.98 4.85 -11.83
C ASN A 475 -19.13 4.82 -10.54
N LYS A 476 -17.81 4.88 -10.65
CA LYS A 476 -16.87 4.82 -9.51
C LYS A 476 -15.82 5.92 -9.58
N VAL A 477 -16.29 7.17 -9.61
CA VAL A 477 -15.42 8.34 -9.58
C VAL A 477 -15.01 8.65 -8.14
N LEU A 478 -13.71 8.71 -7.86
CA LEU A 478 -13.14 8.99 -6.54
C LEU A 478 -12.91 10.50 -6.32
N ALA A 479 -12.49 11.20 -7.36
CA ALA A 479 -12.20 12.63 -7.30
C ALA A 479 -12.60 13.34 -8.59
N ARG A 480 -13.02 14.60 -8.47
CA ARG A 480 -13.39 15.48 -9.57
C ARG A 480 -12.88 16.88 -9.34
N VAL A 481 -12.30 17.48 -10.37
CA VAL A 481 -11.82 18.87 -10.38
C VAL A 481 -12.17 19.53 -11.70
N THR A 482 -12.70 20.75 -11.64
CA THR A 482 -12.89 21.60 -12.83
C THR A 482 -11.72 22.57 -12.92
N LEU A 483 -10.93 22.43 -13.97
CA LEU A 483 -9.84 23.32 -14.32
C LEU A 483 -10.38 24.43 -15.24
N ASN A 484 -10.30 25.68 -14.77
CA ASN A 484 -10.71 26.80 -15.59
C ASN A 484 -9.74 26.99 -16.76
N ARG A 485 -10.26 27.48 -17.88
CA ARG A 485 -9.43 27.71 -19.07
C ARG A 485 -8.19 28.56 -18.77
N ALA A 486 -8.32 29.61 -17.95
CA ALA A 486 -7.22 30.53 -17.63
C ALA A 486 -6.04 29.85 -16.91
N ASP A 487 -6.29 28.74 -16.22
CA ASP A 487 -5.29 28.01 -15.45
C ASP A 487 -4.53 26.98 -16.32
N ILE A 488 -4.95 26.76 -17.57
CA ILE A 488 -4.30 25.84 -18.50
C ILE A 488 -3.06 26.51 -19.12
N GLN A 489 -1.92 25.87 -18.91
CA GLN A 489 -0.62 26.38 -19.33
C GLN A 489 -0.15 25.71 -20.62
N VAL A 490 0.35 26.54 -21.54
CA VAL A 490 1.12 26.12 -22.72
C VAL A 490 2.43 26.89 -22.69
N GLY A 491 3.52 26.30 -23.15
CA GLY A 491 4.83 26.93 -23.10
C GLY A 491 4.95 28.17 -23.99
N THR A 492 5.83 29.09 -23.61
CA THR A 492 6.15 30.31 -24.36
C THR A 492 7.38 30.10 -25.24
N GLY A 493 7.14 29.83 -26.53
CA GLY A 493 8.03 30.08 -27.69
C GLY A 493 9.48 29.56 -27.69
N ASN A 494 9.76 28.58 -28.56
CA ASN A 494 10.76 28.77 -29.62
C ASN A 494 10.20 28.29 -30.97
N ALA A 495 9.69 29.23 -31.78
CA ALA A 495 9.10 28.96 -33.10
C ALA A 495 10.11 28.41 -34.14
N SER A 496 11.40 28.35 -33.81
CA SER A 496 12.49 28.01 -34.73
C SER A 496 12.89 26.53 -34.74
N ALA A 497 12.29 25.65 -33.93
CA ALA A 497 12.71 24.25 -33.80
C ALA A 497 11.64 23.18 -34.13
N GLY A 498 10.43 23.57 -34.58
CA GLY A 498 9.38 22.58 -34.92
C GLY A 498 8.89 21.71 -33.75
N LEU A 499 9.28 22.01 -32.51
CA LEU A 499 8.84 21.32 -31.30
C LEU A 499 7.74 22.17 -30.62
N PRO A 500 6.60 21.57 -30.22
CA PRO A 500 5.57 22.30 -29.49
C PRO A 500 6.10 22.73 -28.13
N ASN A 501 5.75 23.96 -27.73
CA ASN A 501 6.12 24.51 -26.43
C ASN A 501 5.18 23.94 -25.36
N ILE A 502 5.58 22.85 -24.72
CA ILE A 502 4.73 22.15 -23.75
C ILE A 502 5.16 22.56 -22.34
N ARG A 503 4.21 23.02 -21.52
CA ARG A 503 4.42 23.33 -20.09
C ARG A 503 3.46 22.49 -19.24
N GLU A 504 3.93 22.08 -18.08
CA GLU A 504 3.11 21.35 -17.13
C GLU A 504 2.00 22.24 -16.56
N THR A 505 0.76 21.79 -16.70
CA THR A 505 -0.40 22.32 -16.00
C THR A 505 -0.66 21.43 -14.79
N LYS A 506 -0.23 21.88 -13.61
CA LYS A 506 -0.43 21.15 -12.35
C LYS A 506 -1.85 21.36 -11.84
N VAL A 507 -2.66 20.30 -11.89
CA VAL A 507 -4.04 20.28 -11.43
C VAL A 507 -4.09 19.77 -9.99
N PRO A 508 -4.47 20.59 -9.00
CA PRO A 508 -4.60 20.13 -7.62
C PRO A 508 -5.80 19.19 -7.52
N ILE A 509 -5.58 17.98 -7.03
CA ILE A 509 -6.65 17.01 -6.73
C ILE A 509 -6.92 17.08 -5.23
N GLN A 510 -8.19 17.04 -4.83
CA GLN A 510 -8.48 16.85 -3.40
C GLN A 510 -7.79 15.56 -2.96
N PRO A 511 -6.97 15.56 -1.90
CA PRO A 511 -6.21 14.37 -1.51
C PRO A 511 -7.08 13.12 -1.49
N THR A 512 -6.75 12.20 -2.39
CA THR A 512 -7.54 10.99 -2.67
C THR A 512 -6.65 9.80 -2.37
N LEU A 513 -7.03 9.00 -1.38
CA LEU A 513 -6.31 7.78 -1.05
C LEU A 513 -6.52 6.76 -2.17
N LEU A 514 -5.42 6.28 -2.74
CA LEU A 514 -5.38 5.22 -3.73
C LEU A 514 -4.70 3.99 -3.11
N LYS A 515 -5.32 2.82 -3.23
CA LYS A 515 -4.76 1.54 -2.76
C LYS A 515 -3.71 1.04 -3.76
N GLY A 516 -2.60 0.53 -3.25
CA GLY A 516 -1.54 -0.10 -4.02
C GLY A 516 -1.99 -1.39 -4.69
N GLY A 517 -1.35 -1.73 -5.80
CA GLY A 517 -1.66 -2.93 -6.59
C GLY A 517 -2.94 -2.83 -7.43
N GLN A 518 -3.68 -1.72 -7.37
CA GLN A 518 -4.90 -1.51 -8.13
C GLN A 518 -4.68 -0.57 -9.33
N ARG A 519 -5.53 -0.73 -10.36
CA ARG A 519 -5.55 0.14 -11.53
C ARG A 519 -6.64 1.21 -11.40
N TYR A 520 -6.23 2.45 -11.65
CA TYR A 520 -7.11 3.61 -11.69
C TYR A 520 -7.09 4.26 -13.07
N ALA A 521 -8.05 5.12 -13.33
CA ALA A 521 -8.16 5.91 -14.55
C ALA A 521 -8.12 7.40 -14.24
N LEU A 522 -7.28 8.12 -14.99
CA LEU A 522 -7.37 9.56 -15.15
C LEU A 522 -8.25 9.85 -16.34
N ILE A 523 -9.33 10.61 -16.17
CA ILE A 523 -10.24 10.99 -17.24
C ILE A 523 -10.20 12.50 -17.39
N VAL A 524 -9.94 12.96 -18.61
CA VAL A 524 -9.92 14.36 -18.99
C VAL A 524 -11.11 14.60 -19.91
N ASN A 525 -12.12 15.31 -19.41
CA ASN A 525 -13.33 15.68 -20.14
C ASN A 525 -13.26 17.15 -20.55
N ALA A 526 -13.57 17.47 -21.81
CA ALA A 526 -13.67 18.84 -22.27
C ALA A 526 -14.74 19.02 -23.35
N ASN A 527 -15.28 20.23 -23.42
CA ASN A 527 -16.27 20.65 -24.43
C ASN A 527 -15.65 21.55 -25.52
N ALA A 528 -14.33 21.74 -25.50
CA ALA A 528 -13.60 22.57 -26.44
C ALA A 528 -12.36 21.84 -26.99
N GLN A 529 -11.80 22.37 -28.07
CA GLN A 529 -10.67 21.80 -28.79
C GLN A 529 -9.34 22.06 -28.06
N HIS A 530 -9.17 21.40 -26.92
CA HIS A 530 -7.89 21.29 -26.21
C HIS A 530 -7.12 20.07 -26.70
N TYR A 531 -5.80 20.19 -26.79
CA TYR A 531 -4.91 19.14 -27.27
C TYR A 531 -3.96 18.72 -26.16
N LEU A 532 -3.99 17.44 -25.79
CA LEU A 532 -3.06 16.85 -24.84
C LEU A 532 -1.83 16.34 -25.59
N ALA A 533 -0.67 16.49 -24.96
CA ALA A 533 0.56 15.89 -25.42
C ALA A 533 0.55 14.38 -25.18
N THR A 534 1.06 13.61 -26.13
CA THR A 534 1.16 12.14 -26.05
C THR A 534 2.58 11.64 -26.31
N THR A 535 2.83 10.41 -25.91
CA THR A 535 4.09 9.69 -26.12
C THR A 535 3.83 8.25 -26.57
N THR A 536 4.75 7.71 -27.35
CA THR A 536 4.80 6.30 -27.75
C THR A 536 6.08 5.63 -27.24
N ALA A 537 6.98 6.39 -26.61
CA ALA A 537 8.28 5.92 -26.13
C ALA A 537 8.24 5.36 -24.70
N ASP A 538 7.26 5.78 -23.89
CA ASP A 538 7.21 5.50 -22.44
C ASP A 538 6.08 4.53 -22.03
N ASN A 539 5.55 3.77 -22.98
CA ASN A 539 4.33 2.98 -22.81
C ASN A 539 4.44 1.92 -21.67
N ALA A 540 5.64 1.43 -21.40
CA ALA A 540 5.90 0.48 -20.31
C ALA A 540 5.92 1.11 -18.90
N VAL A 541 6.01 2.43 -18.77
CA VAL A 541 6.19 3.12 -17.47
C VAL A 541 4.88 3.21 -16.70
N ILE A 542 3.76 3.50 -17.39
CA ILE A 542 2.44 3.67 -16.77
C ILE A 542 1.76 2.32 -16.44
N ASN A 543 2.12 1.25 -17.17
CA ASN A 543 1.47 -0.07 -17.07
C ASN A 543 -0.06 -0.02 -17.21
N GLY A 544 -0.54 0.83 -18.13
CA GLY A 544 -1.94 1.02 -18.43
C GLY A 544 -2.18 1.29 -19.91
N THR A 545 -3.32 1.91 -20.24
CA THR A 545 -3.77 2.09 -21.63
C THR A 545 -4.45 3.44 -21.79
N CYS A 546 -4.16 4.14 -22.88
CA CYS A 546 -4.90 5.34 -23.26
C CYS A 546 -6.25 4.95 -23.86
N PHE A 547 -7.30 5.71 -23.56
CA PHE A 547 -8.64 5.51 -24.09
C PHE A 547 -9.17 6.79 -24.72
N ARG A 548 -9.94 6.63 -25.79
CA ARG A 548 -10.74 7.69 -26.41
C ARG A 548 -12.20 7.30 -26.39
N THR A 549 -13.08 8.25 -26.10
CA THR A 549 -14.52 7.99 -26.25
C THR A 549 -14.96 8.10 -27.70
N THR A 550 -15.66 7.09 -28.20
CA THR A 550 -16.42 7.15 -29.47
C THR A 550 -17.91 7.05 -29.19
N ASP A 551 -18.71 7.73 -30.00
CA ASP A 551 -20.18 7.71 -29.91
C ASP A 551 -20.73 8.02 -28.50
N GLY A 552 -20.08 8.97 -27.81
CA GLY A 552 -20.60 9.56 -26.59
C GLY A 552 -20.48 8.76 -25.29
N GLY A 553 -19.98 7.53 -25.29
CA GLY A 553 -19.87 6.73 -24.07
C GLY A 553 -18.92 5.53 -24.09
N TYR A 554 -18.55 5.01 -25.27
CA TYR A 554 -17.69 3.81 -25.34
C TYR A 554 -16.22 4.19 -25.35
N PHE A 555 -15.44 3.62 -24.43
CA PHE A 555 -13.98 3.77 -24.38
C PHE A 555 -13.31 2.77 -25.34
N LEU A 556 -12.64 3.29 -26.36
CA LEU A 556 -11.77 2.53 -27.26
C LEU A 556 -10.31 2.71 -26.82
N GLY A 557 -9.64 1.58 -26.54
CA GLY A 557 -8.25 1.56 -26.09
C GLY A 557 -7.26 1.74 -27.24
N ASP A 558 -6.29 2.63 -27.04
CA ASP A 558 -5.09 2.81 -27.86
C ASP A 558 -3.91 2.19 -27.11
N LEU A 559 -3.36 1.12 -27.66
CA LEU A 559 -2.25 0.36 -27.06
C LEU A 559 -0.88 0.93 -27.43
N VAL A 560 -0.81 1.91 -28.33
CA VAL A 560 0.46 2.44 -28.87
C VAL A 560 0.81 3.76 -28.20
N THR A 561 -0.19 4.59 -27.96
CA THR A 561 -0.04 5.96 -27.49
C THR A 561 -0.47 6.09 -26.03
N ASP A 562 0.34 6.78 -25.23
CA ASP A 562 0.00 7.19 -23.87
C ASP A 562 -0.07 8.71 -23.73
N ILE A 563 -0.84 9.18 -22.76
CA ILE A 563 -0.88 10.60 -22.40
C ILE A 563 0.40 10.97 -21.65
N LYS A 564 1.04 12.09 -22.03
CA LYS A 564 2.13 12.68 -21.26
C LYS A 564 1.57 13.27 -19.97
N LEU A 565 1.96 12.74 -18.82
CA LEU A 565 1.39 13.11 -17.52
C LEU A 565 2.33 12.86 -16.33
N ARG A 566 1.98 13.46 -15.19
CA ARG A 566 2.60 13.23 -13.88
C ARG A 566 1.54 12.98 -12.82
N PHE A 567 1.80 12.05 -11.91
CA PHE A 567 1.03 11.92 -10.69
C PHE A 567 1.87 12.34 -9.50
N TYR A 568 1.32 13.23 -8.67
CA TYR A 568 1.92 13.68 -7.44
C TYR A 568 1.25 12.99 -6.25
N GLY A 569 2.05 12.34 -5.42
CA GLY A 569 1.62 11.84 -4.13
C GLY A 569 2.02 12.80 -3.00
N ALA A 570 1.29 12.75 -1.89
CA ALA A 570 1.66 13.45 -0.68
C ALA A 570 2.89 12.79 -0.02
N GLN A 571 3.86 13.61 0.40
CA GLN A 571 4.93 13.23 1.31
C GLN A 571 4.82 14.06 2.59
N PHE A 572 4.53 13.40 3.71
CA PHE A 572 4.27 14.03 5.00
C PHE A 572 5.56 14.51 5.68
N ARG A 573 5.49 15.71 6.28
CA ARG A 573 6.66 16.34 6.92
C ARG A 573 7.03 15.73 8.26
N SER A 574 6.07 15.14 8.95
CA SER A 574 6.22 14.52 10.26
C SER A 574 5.51 13.18 10.29
N ASN A 575 6.05 12.21 11.03
CA ASN A 575 5.45 10.89 11.26
C ASN A 575 4.34 10.92 12.32
N ARG A 576 4.18 12.05 13.02
CA ARG A 576 3.12 12.27 13.99
C ARG A 576 2.62 13.71 13.94
N ALA A 577 1.30 13.90 13.94
CA ALA A 577 0.66 15.20 14.02
C ALA A 577 -0.52 15.16 15.00
N THR A 578 -0.81 16.28 15.66
CA THR A 578 -1.91 16.36 16.61
C THR A 578 -2.81 17.52 16.24
N VAL A 579 -4.12 17.30 16.21
CA VAL A 579 -5.12 18.29 15.80
C VAL A 579 -6.13 18.47 16.91
N GLN A 580 -6.26 19.69 17.41
CA GLN A 580 -7.18 20.02 18.50
C GLN A 580 -8.51 20.54 17.96
N PHE A 581 -9.60 20.13 18.62
CA PHE A 581 -10.96 20.55 18.28
C PHE A 581 -11.51 21.54 19.31
N ALA A 582 -12.57 22.25 18.91
CA ALA A 582 -13.28 23.15 19.79
C ALA A 582 -13.79 22.40 21.04
N PRO A 583 -13.77 23.05 22.23
CA PRO A 583 -14.24 22.43 23.45
C PRO A 583 -15.76 22.27 23.45
N TYR A 584 -16.24 21.17 24.01
CA TYR A 584 -17.66 20.83 24.18
C TYR A 584 -18.08 21.02 25.63
N SER A 585 -19.25 21.60 25.88
CA SER A 585 -19.70 21.89 27.24
C SER A 585 -21.07 21.29 27.52
N LEU A 586 -21.21 20.59 28.64
CA LEU A 586 -22.49 20.03 29.09
C LEU A 586 -22.74 20.39 30.55
N VAL A 587 -23.90 20.98 30.83
CA VAL A 587 -24.33 21.27 32.20
C VAL A 587 -24.49 19.96 32.97
N GLY A 588 -23.79 19.85 34.10
CA GLY A 588 -23.80 18.64 34.92
C GLY A 588 -22.83 17.54 34.47
N GLY A 589 -21.94 17.85 33.52
CA GLY A 589 -20.79 17.03 33.13
C GLY A 589 -21.08 15.93 32.10
N VAL A 590 -20.06 15.56 31.34
CA VAL A 590 -20.11 14.55 30.26
C VAL A 590 -19.71 13.17 30.79
N THR A 591 -20.52 12.13 30.55
CA THR A 591 -20.18 10.73 30.89
C THR A 591 -19.89 9.86 29.69
N TRP A 592 -20.26 10.32 28.48
CA TRP A 592 -20.03 9.61 27.24
C TRP A 592 -19.91 10.58 26.05
N VAL A 593 -19.18 10.12 25.03
CA VAL A 593 -18.98 10.80 23.74
C VAL A 593 -19.17 9.80 22.61
N ASP A 594 -19.72 10.27 21.50
CA ASP A 594 -19.90 9.53 20.25
C ASP A 594 -19.48 10.42 19.08
N LEU A 595 -18.36 10.04 18.46
CA LEU A 595 -17.77 10.70 17.31
C LEU A 595 -18.16 9.91 16.07
N THR A 596 -18.79 10.56 15.09
CA THR A 596 -19.00 10.00 13.76
C THR A 596 -18.36 10.92 12.74
N TYR A 597 -17.35 10.46 12.01
CA TYR A 597 -16.58 11.30 11.08
C TYR A 597 -16.17 10.52 9.82
N GLU A 598 -15.95 11.25 8.72
CA GLU A 598 -15.32 10.63 7.53
C GLU A 598 -13.87 10.31 7.90
N ALA A 599 -13.42 9.10 7.60
CA ALA A 599 -12.08 8.66 7.97
C ALA A 599 -11.52 7.76 6.88
N ASN A 600 -10.26 7.99 6.54
CA ASN A 600 -9.48 6.99 5.83
C ASN A 600 -8.25 6.73 6.68
N ILE A 601 -8.17 5.51 7.21
CA ILE A 601 -7.07 5.04 8.03
C ILE A 601 -6.40 3.90 7.26
N PRO A 602 -5.41 4.21 6.41
CA PRO A 602 -4.65 3.19 5.71
C PRO A 602 -4.00 2.21 6.69
N ALA A 603 -3.80 0.97 6.23
CA ALA A 603 -3.02 -0.01 6.95
C ALA A 603 -1.61 0.52 7.27
N ALA A 604 -1.03 0.08 8.38
CA ALA A 604 0.21 0.60 8.97
C ALA A 604 0.18 2.07 9.46
N THR A 605 -0.99 2.71 9.50
CA THR A 605 -1.20 4.01 10.19
C THR A 605 -2.14 3.87 11.37
N MET A 606 -2.14 4.86 12.26
CA MET A 606 -3.01 4.87 13.44
C MET A 606 -3.58 6.27 13.68
N LEU A 607 -4.89 6.33 13.89
CA LEU A 607 -5.59 7.50 14.38
C LEU A 607 -6.04 7.23 15.82
N THR A 608 -5.65 8.10 16.75
CA THR A 608 -6.05 7.96 18.16
C THR A 608 -6.74 9.24 18.62
N TRP A 609 -7.90 9.09 19.26
CA TRP A 609 -8.60 10.19 19.90
C TRP A 609 -8.19 10.30 21.35
N GLU A 610 -7.99 11.54 21.80
CA GLU A 610 -7.64 11.85 23.17
C GLU A 610 -8.54 12.97 23.70
N ALA A 611 -8.86 12.91 24.99
CA ALA A 611 -9.53 13.99 25.70
C ALA A 611 -8.64 14.58 26.80
N TYR A 612 -8.90 15.85 27.12
CA TYR A 612 -8.20 16.56 28.18
C TYR A 612 -8.98 16.46 29.50
N VAL A 613 -8.50 15.61 30.41
CA VAL A 613 -9.08 15.36 31.74
C VAL A 613 -7.93 15.26 32.75
N ASP A 614 -8.16 15.67 34.00
CA ASP A 614 -7.14 15.66 35.06
C ASP A 614 -5.82 16.36 34.68
N ASN A 615 -5.93 17.48 33.96
CA ASN A 615 -4.80 18.30 33.51
C ASN A 615 -3.81 17.56 32.58
N ARG A 616 -4.24 16.45 31.96
CA ARG A 616 -3.46 15.67 30.99
C ARG A 616 -4.31 15.24 29.80
N TRP A 617 -3.65 14.95 28.68
CA TRP A 617 -4.30 14.31 27.54
C TRP A 617 -4.26 12.80 27.75
N GLN A 618 -5.42 12.16 27.69
CA GLN A 618 -5.57 10.71 27.82
C GLN A 618 -6.28 10.15 26.58
N PRO A 619 -5.90 8.97 26.10
CA PRO A 619 -6.52 8.33 24.95
C PRO A 619 -7.90 7.74 25.27
N PHE A 620 -8.72 7.61 24.23
CA PHE A 620 -9.86 6.71 24.23
C PHE A 620 -9.32 5.27 24.14
N ASP A 621 -9.02 4.71 25.31
CA ASP A 621 -8.50 3.36 25.48
C ASP A 621 -9.47 2.60 26.41
N PRO A 622 -9.89 1.36 26.06
CA PRO A 622 -10.75 0.55 26.91
C PRO A 622 -10.05 0.06 28.20
N GLY A 623 -8.72 0.06 28.25
CA GLY A 623 -7.91 -0.33 29.40
C GLY A 623 -7.71 0.78 30.44
N ASP A 624 -6.85 0.51 31.41
CA ASP A 624 -6.61 1.39 32.57
C ASP A 624 -5.96 2.74 32.21
N ASN A 625 -5.38 2.85 31.00
CA ASN A 625 -4.78 4.08 30.49
C ASN A 625 -5.80 5.05 29.86
N GLY A 626 -7.06 4.62 29.73
CA GLY A 626 -8.11 5.41 29.11
C GLY A 626 -8.51 6.66 29.90
N VAL A 627 -9.18 7.60 29.23
CA VAL A 627 -9.85 8.73 29.87
C VAL A 627 -10.86 8.21 30.89
N ASP A 628 -10.85 8.73 32.12
CA ASP A 628 -11.81 8.37 33.16
C ASP A 628 -12.96 9.39 33.20
N PHE A 629 -14.20 8.94 33.00
CA PHE A 629 -15.40 9.78 33.10
C PHE A 629 -16.22 9.54 34.38
N THR A 630 -15.67 8.83 35.37
CA THR A 630 -16.30 8.67 36.69
C THR A 630 -16.51 10.00 37.41
N VAL A 631 -15.64 10.98 37.17
CA VAL A 631 -15.82 12.39 37.55
C VAL A 631 -16.14 13.20 36.28
N PRO A 632 -17.43 13.47 35.98
CA PRO A 632 -17.84 14.00 34.69
C PRO A 632 -17.34 15.44 34.49
N PRO A 633 -16.48 15.72 33.49
CA PRO A 633 -16.01 17.08 33.22
C PRO A 633 -17.13 17.94 32.62
N ALA A 634 -17.26 19.19 33.09
CA ALA A 634 -18.25 20.15 32.57
C ALA A 634 -17.89 20.68 31.17
N VAL A 635 -16.59 20.75 30.87
CA VAL A 635 -16.04 21.11 29.57
C VAL A 635 -15.08 20.01 29.15
N LEU A 636 -15.30 19.46 27.97
CA LEU A 636 -14.50 18.40 27.38
C LEU A 636 -13.80 18.93 26.12
N GLN A 637 -12.47 18.99 26.16
CA GLN A 637 -11.67 19.27 24.97
C GLN A 637 -11.12 17.95 24.42
N ILE A 638 -11.21 17.77 23.10
CA ILE A 638 -10.71 16.57 22.42
C ILE A 638 -9.67 16.92 21.36
N ARG A 639 -8.81 15.96 21.02
CA ARG A 639 -7.86 16.05 19.91
C ARG A 639 -7.73 14.71 19.19
N ALA A 640 -7.37 14.77 17.92
CA ALA A 640 -6.97 13.62 17.12
C ALA A 640 -5.44 13.58 16.99
N VAL A 641 -4.86 12.40 17.19
CA VAL A 641 -3.43 12.12 17.05
C VAL A 641 -3.24 11.21 15.83
N PHE A 642 -2.60 11.76 14.80
CA PHE A 642 -2.25 11.07 13.58
C PHE A 642 -0.87 10.47 13.74
N THR A 643 -0.74 9.17 13.52
CA THR A 643 0.54 8.46 13.53
C THR A 643 0.67 7.66 12.23
N GLY A 644 1.79 7.79 11.54
CA GLY A 644 2.03 7.12 10.27
C GLY A 644 3.48 7.22 9.84
N THR A 645 3.71 7.17 8.54
CA THR A 645 5.04 7.30 7.92
C THR A 645 5.11 8.61 7.11
N LYS A 646 6.27 8.87 6.51
CA LYS A 646 6.40 10.00 5.57
C LYS A 646 5.61 9.80 4.28
N ASP A 647 5.27 8.57 3.93
CA ASP A 647 4.58 8.24 2.68
C ASP A 647 3.08 8.04 2.85
N LEU A 648 2.63 7.76 4.09
CA LEU A 648 1.26 7.40 4.39
C LEU A 648 0.83 7.90 5.77
N MET A 649 -0.33 8.55 5.83
CA MET A 649 -0.95 9.06 7.05
C MET A 649 -2.46 8.82 7.04
N PRO A 650 -3.11 8.78 8.22
CA PRO A 650 -4.56 8.82 8.28
C PRO A 650 -5.08 10.22 7.92
N GLY A 651 -6.34 10.28 7.49
CA GLY A 651 -7.05 11.53 7.22
C GLY A 651 -8.46 11.49 7.79
N ILE A 652 -8.98 12.66 8.19
CA ILE A 652 -10.32 12.78 8.78
C ILE A 652 -11.11 13.93 8.17
N GLY A 653 -12.42 13.76 8.06
CA GLY A 653 -13.36 14.83 7.73
C GLY A 653 -13.69 15.71 8.93
N ILE A 654 -14.12 16.94 8.63
CA ILE A 654 -14.66 17.92 9.59
C ILE A 654 -15.92 18.58 9.04
N GLY A 655 -16.57 19.41 9.85
CA GLY A 655 -17.73 20.19 9.43
C GLY A 655 -18.99 19.35 9.28
N THR A 656 -19.83 19.65 8.28
CA THR A 656 -21.20 19.10 8.17
C THR A 656 -21.28 17.59 7.97
N LYS A 657 -20.17 16.94 7.62
CA LYS A 657 -20.08 15.49 7.42
C LYS A 657 -19.49 14.76 8.63
N SER A 658 -19.24 15.45 9.73
CA SER A 658 -18.66 14.89 10.95
C SER A 658 -19.34 15.49 12.16
N ARG A 659 -19.88 14.63 13.03
CA ARG A 659 -20.63 15.05 14.23
C ARG A 659 -19.96 14.58 15.49
N VAL A 660 -20.21 15.33 16.55
CA VAL A 660 -19.85 14.99 17.91
C VAL A 660 -21.12 15.01 18.75
N LEU A 661 -21.46 13.85 19.28
CA LEU A 661 -22.50 13.67 20.27
C LEU A 661 -21.86 13.46 21.63
N TYR A 662 -22.43 14.06 22.65
CA TYR A 662 -22.01 13.84 24.03
C TYR A 662 -23.19 14.01 24.96
N GLY A 663 -23.10 13.35 26.10
CA GLY A 663 -24.20 13.36 27.04
C GLY A 663 -23.87 12.77 28.39
N ARG A 664 -24.92 12.72 29.19
CA ARG A 664 -24.98 12.11 30.51
C ARG A 664 -26.15 11.16 30.58
N GLY A 665 -25.91 9.93 31.00
CA GLY A 665 -26.95 8.93 31.23
C GLY A 665 -27.94 9.38 32.31
N ALA A 666 -29.19 8.93 32.20
CA ALA A 666 -30.17 9.02 33.26
C ALA A 666 -29.99 7.89 34.28
N THR A 667 -30.57 8.05 35.45
CA THR A 667 -30.54 7.05 36.54
C THR A 667 -31.78 6.16 36.55
N ALA A 668 -32.71 6.36 35.62
CA ALA A 668 -33.90 5.51 35.46
C ALA A 668 -34.27 5.36 33.98
N PHE A 669 -34.85 4.21 33.62
CA PHE A 669 -35.48 3.99 32.33
C PHE A 669 -36.86 3.34 32.51
N ASN A 670 -37.74 3.62 31.55
CA ASN A 670 -39.05 3.01 31.43
C ASN A 670 -39.24 2.57 29.98
N TRP A 671 -39.32 1.27 29.77
CA TRP A 671 -39.59 0.68 28.47
C TRP A 671 -40.97 0.03 28.46
N ALA A 672 -41.68 0.16 27.35
CA ALA A 672 -42.94 -0.54 27.10
C ALA A 672 -42.86 -1.24 25.75
N SER A 673 -43.36 -2.47 25.68
CA SER A 673 -43.53 -3.17 24.41
C SER A 673 -44.70 -2.60 23.62
N ASP A 674 -44.73 -2.92 22.34
CA ASP A 674 -45.96 -2.85 21.55
C ASP A 674 -47.07 -3.72 22.16
N ASN A 675 -48.31 -3.42 21.76
CA ASN A 675 -49.46 -4.21 22.18
C ASN A 675 -49.38 -5.62 21.57
N LYS A 676 -49.27 -6.63 22.43
CA LYS A 676 -49.25 -8.03 22.03
C LYS A 676 -50.66 -8.61 22.06
N HIS A 677 -51.01 -9.32 21.00
CA HIS A 677 -52.30 -10.00 20.85
C HIS A 677 -52.10 -11.51 20.94
N LEU A 678 -52.88 -12.17 21.80
CA LEU A 678 -52.88 -13.61 21.99
C LEU A 678 -54.00 -14.27 21.16
N PRO A 679 -53.73 -15.43 20.53
CA PRO A 679 -54.75 -16.17 19.78
C PRO A 679 -55.84 -16.77 20.67
N SER A 680 -55.60 -16.92 21.97
CA SER A 680 -56.59 -17.31 22.98
C SER A 680 -56.29 -16.64 24.32
N GLY A 681 -57.33 -16.41 25.13
CA GLY A 681 -57.20 -15.72 26.41
C GLY A 681 -56.38 -16.53 27.41
N CYS A 682 -55.35 -15.92 28.00
CA CYS A 682 -54.46 -16.52 28.99
C CYS A 682 -54.53 -15.77 30.32
N ASP A 683 -54.33 -16.45 31.43
CA ASP A 683 -54.30 -15.87 32.78
C ASP A 683 -52.91 -15.99 33.45
N ASN A 684 -52.04 -16.86 32.93
CA ASN A 684 -50.71 -17.11 33.48
C ASN A 684 -49.63 -16.69 32.49
N PHE A 685 -48.72 -15.84 32.96
CA PHE A 685 -47.63 -15.30 32.16
C PHE A 685 -46.30 -15.46 32.86
N LYS A 686 -45.26 -15.78 32.10
CA LYS A 686 -43.87 -15.70 32.56
C LYS A 686 -43.09 -14.79 31.62
N ILE A 687 -42.48 -13.76 32.18
CA ILE A 687 -41.60 -12.85 31.44
C ILE A 687 -40.18 -13.04 31.98
N MET A 688 -39.30 -13.54 31.12
CA MET A 688 -37.89 -13.72 31.42
C MET A 688 -37.10 -12.60 30.78
N THR A 689 -36.36 -11.87 31.60
CA THR A 689 -35.49 -10.77 31.17
C THR A 689 -34.04 -11.12 31.47
N ARG A 690 -33.15 -10.98 30.50
CA ARG A 690 -31.71 -11.12 30.71
C ARG A 690 -31.12 -9.74 31.02
N LEU A 691 -30.62 -9.58 32.23
CA LEU A 691 -30.01 -8.37 32.75
C LEU A 691 -28.49 -8.52 32.71
N GLU A 692 -27.80 -7.58 32.07
CA GLU A 692 -26.34 -7.60 31.93
C GLU A 692 -25.72 -6.41 32.67
N SER A 693 -24.59 -6.65 33.33
CA SER A 693 -23.97 -5.72 34.30
C SER A 693 -24.91 -5.28 35.42
N PHE A 694 -25.83 -6.17 35.84
CA PHE A 694 -26.74 -5.89 36.94
C PHE A 694 -26.09 -6.19 38.30
N ASP A 695 -26.11 -5.22 39.21
CA ASP A 695 -25.72 -5.39 40.61
C ASP A 695 -26.91 -5.03 41.51
N ALA A 696 -27.41 -6.01 42.26
CA ALA A 696 -28.57 -5.85 43.14
C ALA A 696 -28.36 -4.83 44.28
N GLY A 697 -27.11 -4.47 44.61
CA GLY A 697 -26.80 -3.45 45.61
C GLY A 697 -27.02 -2.01 45.13
N VAL A 698 -26.98 -1.78 43.82
CA VAL A 698 -27.09 -0.44 43.21
C VAL A 698 -28.21 -0.31 42.18
N HIS A 699 -28.73 -1.43 41.66
CA HIS A 699 -29.71 -1.46 40.58
C HIS A 699 -31.05 -2.06 41.01
N THR A 700 -32.13 -1.55 40.42
CA THR A 700 -33.46 -2.17 40.48
C THR A 700 -33.99 -2.42 39.09
N CYS A 701 -34.74 -3.50 38.89
CA CYS A 701 -35.44 -3.78 37.63
C CYS A 701 -36.78 -4.44 37.93
N ALA A 702 -37.88 -3.78 37.55
CA ALA A 702 -39.23 -4.24 37.77
C ALA A 702 -39.91 -4.51 36.43
N VAL A 703 -40.55 -5.68 36.31
CA VAL A 703 -41.35 -6.06 35.14
C VAL A 703 -42.82 -6.06 35.55
N THR A 704 -43.66 -5.41 34.75
CA THR A 704 -45.12 -5.35 34.94
C THR A 704 -45.84 -5.66 33.63
N LEU A 705 -47.05 -6.19 33.73
CA LEU A 705 -47.94 -6.38 32.59
C LEU A 705 -49.02 -5.33 32.60
N LYS A 706 -49.34 -4.76 31.44
CA LYS A 706 -50.39 -3.76 31.29
C LYS A 706 -51.50 -4.30 30.41
N GLU A 707 -52.71 -4.30 30.93
CA GLU A 707 -53.95 -4.66 30.23
C GLU A 707 -54.79 -3.38 30.11
N GLY A 708 -54.75 -2.73 28.94
CA GLY A 708 -55.34 -1.40 28.75
C GLY A 708 -54.75 -0.36 29.71
N SER A 709 -55.53 0.03 30.74
CA SER A 709 -55.08 0.96 31.80
C SER A 709 -54.65 0.27 33.10
N THR A 710 -55.01 -1.01 33.28
CA THR A 710 -54.68 -1.80 34.47
C THR A 710 -53.22 -2.24 34.40
N THR A 711 -52.50 -2.12 35.51
CA THR A 711 -51.12 -2.60 35.64
C THR A 711 -51.08 -3.75 36.64
N HIS A 712 -50.61 -4.91 36.20
CA HIS A 712 -50.44 -6.12 36.98
C HIS A 712 -48.97 -6.26 37.40
N THR A 713 -48.74 -6.48 38.69
CA THR A 713 -47.40 -6.74 39.25
C THR A 713 -47.12 -8.23 39.32
N ALA A 714 -45.86 -8.63 39.18
CA ALA A 714 -45.47 -10.04 39.28
C ALA A 714 -45.78 -10.59 40.69
N VAL A 715 -46.34 -11.79 40.75
CA VAL A 715 -46.64 -12.51 41.99
C VAL A 715 -45.37 -13.18 42.54
N ALA A 716 -44.44 -13.53 41.65
CA ALA A 716 -43.13 -14.05 42.01
C ALA A 716 -42.06 -13.53 41.04
N VAL A 717 -40.88 -13.21 41.58
CA VAL A 717 -39.69 -12.84 40.81
C VAL A 717 -38.55 -13.75 41.25
N GLN A 718 -37.92 -14.43 40.30
CA GLN A 718 -36.81 -15.36 40.54
C GLN A 718 -35.62 -14.98 39.66
N ASP A 719 -34.46 -14.85 40.29
CA ASP A 719 -33.20 -14.55 39.60
C ASP A 719 -32.33 -15.80 39.51
N ARG A 720 -31.76 -16.02 38.33
CA ARG A 720 -30.77 -17.06 38.09
C ARG A 720 -29.53 -16.44 37.47
N ILE A 721 -28.37 -16.69 38.05
CA ILE A 721 -27.09 -16.31 37.44
C ILE A 721 -26.82 -17.24 36.27
N VAL A 722 -26.51 -16.66 35.12
CA VAL A 722 -26.18 -17.36 33.87
C VAL A 722 -24.72 -17.05 33.50
N GLU A 723 -24.19 -17.76 32.52
CA GLU A 723 -22.83 -17.55 32.01
C GLU A 723 -22.51 -16.08 31.70
N GLY A 724 -21.28 -15.69 32.02
CA GLY A 724 -20.81 -14.30 31.91
C GLY A 724 -21.26 -13.40 33.07
N GLY A 725 -21.87 -13.95 34.12
CA GLY A 725 -22.31 -13.18 35.29
C GLY A 725 -23.61 -12.39 35.07
N ALA A 726 -24.29 -12.62 33.94
CA ALA A 726 -25.60 -12.03 33.67
C ALA A 726 -26.68 -12.65 34.57
N ILE A 727 -27.76 -11.91 34.82
CA ILE A 727 -28.89 -12.38 35.62
C ILE A 727 -30.09 -12.60 34.70
N GLU A 728 -30.64 -13.81 34.68
CA GLU A 728 -31.92 -14.09 34.07
C GLU A 728 -33.02 -13.97 35.14
N ARG A 729 -33.80 -12.90 35.04
CA ARG A 729 -34.91 -12.59 35.95
C ARG A 729 -36.22 -13.07 35.36
N THR A 730 -36.84 -14.04 36.03
CA THR A 730 -38.16 -14.59 35.67
C THR A 730 -39.24 -13.94 36.54
N SER A 731 -40.12 -13.18 35.91
CA SER A 731 -41.30 -12.57 36.54
C SER A 731 -42.54 -13.38 36.19
N THR A 732 -43.22 -13.95 37.19
CA THR A 732 -44.43 -14.75 37.03
C THR A 732 -45.66 -13.95 37.41
N PHE A 733 -46.66 -13.94 36.54
CA PHE A 733 -47.94 -13.29 36.74
C PHE A 733 -49.04 -14.33 36.70
N ALA A 734 -49.91 -14.31 37.71
CA ALA A 734 -51.16 -15.06 37.74
C ALA A 734 -52.29 -14.04 37.85
N LEU A 735 -53.04 -13.88 36.77
CA LEU A 735 -54.13 -12.92 36.64
C LEU A 735 -55.43 -13.57 37.11
N GLY A 736 -56.34 -12.76 37.68
CA GLY A 736 -57.65 -13.24 38.16
C GLY A 736 -58.67 -13.53 37.04
N GLY A 737 -58.25 -13.44 35.78
CA GLY A 737 -59.07 -13.68 34.58
C GLY A 737 -58.23 -13.68 33.31
N ASN A 738 -58.77 -14.28 32.24
CA ASN A 738 -58.08 -14.43 30.96
C ASN A 738 -58.07 -13.12 30.17
N ILE A 739 -56.89 -12.75 29.64
CA ILE A 739 -56.69 -11.55 28.82
C ILE A 739 -56.16 -11.95 27.43
N THR A 740 -56.51 -11.17 26.40
CA THR A 740 -56.04 -11.38 25.01
C THR A 740 -55.03 -10.33 24.56
N ASP A 741 -55.02 -9.16 25.18
CA ASP A 741 -54.20 -8.03 24.77
C ASP A 741 -53.43 -7.47 25.96
N TYR A 742 -52.12 -7.33 25.80
CA TYR A 742 -51.27 -6.83 26.86
C TYR A 742 -50.01 -6.14 26.34
N LYS A 743 -49.41 -5.30 27.19
CA LYS A 743 -48.05 -4.75 27.01
C LYS A 743 -47.16 -5.20 28.16
N ILE A 744 -45.88 -5.39 27.86
CA ILE A 744 -44.84 -5.62 28.86
C ILE A 744 -44.21 -4.27 29.18
N LYS A 745 -44.12 -3.92 30.46
CA LYS A 745 -43.42 -2.72 30.93
C LYS A 745 -42.24 -3.11 31.81
N ILE A 746 -41.08 -2.55 31.50
CA ILE A 746 -39.84 -2.77 32.25
C ILE A 746 -39.36 -1.42 32.76
N ALA A 747 -39.21 -1.29 34.07
CA ALA A 747 -38.69 -0.10 34.72
C ALA A 747 -37.40 -0.43 35.47
N GLY A 748 -36.33 0.28 35.14
CA GLY A 748 -35.01 0.11 35.75
C GLY A 748 -34.52 1.37 36.43
N THR A 749 -33.81 1.24 37.56
CA THR A 749 -33.10 2.36 38.20
C THR A 749 -31.69 1.97 38.59
N THR A 750 -30.78 2.95 38.62
CA THR A 750 -29.40 2.81 39.14
C THR A 750 -29.09 3.96 40.09
N ALA A 751 -28.27 3.70 41.10
CA ALA A 751 -27.78 4.72 42.03
C ALA A 751 -26.88 5.76 41.34
N SER A 752 -26.28 5.45 40.19
CA SER A 752 -25.36 6.35 39.50
C SER A 752 -25.39 6.22 37.98
N ALA A 753 -25.34 7.35 37.28
CA ALA A 753 -25.40 7.43 35.82
C ALA A 753 -24.18 6.81 35.11
N ILE A 754 -23.07 6.55 35.82
CA ILE A 754 -21.85 5.93 35.28
C ILE A 754 -21.86 4.40 35.38
N ASN A 755 -22.75 3.81 36.17
CA ASN A 755 -22.92 2.36 36.29
C ASN A 755 -24.35 1.99 35.85
N PRO A 756 -24.68 2.03 34.55
CA PRO A 756 -25.95 1.52 34.08
C PRO A 756 -25.95 -0.02 34.06
N PHE A 757 -27.12 -0.61 33.83
CA PHE A 757 -27.26 -1.99 33.35
C PHE A 757 -28.11 -1.97 32.08
N LEU A 758 -28.17 -3.09 31.37
CA LEU A 758 -29.03 -3.23 30.20
C LEU A 758 -29.89 -4.49 30.28
N VAL A 759 -30.99 -4.48 29.54
CA VAL A 759 -31.81 -5.67 29.28
C VAL A 759 -31.52 -6.14 27.86
N SER A 760 -30.89 -7.30 27.72
CA SER A 760 -30.46 -7.81 26.41
C SER A 760 -31.54 -8.65 25.74
N ILE A 761 -32.27 -9.47 26.48
CA ILE A 761 -33.26 -10.40 25.91
C ILE A 761 -34.54 -10.35 26.73
N ILE A 762 -35.68 -10.40 26.02
CA ILE A 762 -37.00 -10.66 26.62
C ILE A 762 -37.53 -11.96 26.03
N ARG A 763 -37.85 -12.94 26.87
CA ARG A 763 -38.66 -14.09 26.49
C ARG A 763 -39.97 -14.02 27.24
N HIS A 764 -41.07 -14.25 26.54
CA HIS A 764 -42.37 -14.28 27.19
C HIS A 764 -43.14 -15.53 26.84
N TYR A 765 -43.87 -16.01 27.84
CA TYR A 765 -44.66 -17.22 27.81
C TYR A 765 -46.06 -16.88 28.29
N ALA A 766 -47.07 -17.33 27.56
CA ALA A 766 -48.47 -17.24 27.97
C ALA A 766 -49.09 -18.63 27.98
N THR A 767 -49.82 -18.95 29.06
CA THR A 767 -50.52 -20.22 29.25
C THR A 767 -51.94 -19.97 29.79
N THR A 768 -52.85 -20.86 29.43
CA THR A 768 -54.24 -20.90 29.91
C THR A 768 -54.38 -21.54 31.28
#